data_AF-A0A952RXT9-F1
#
_entry.id   AF-A0A952RXT9-F1
#
_cell.length_a   1.000
_cell.length_b   1.000
_cell.length_c   1.000
_cell.angle_alpha   90.00
_cell.angle_beta   90.00
_cell.angle_gamma   90.00
#
_symmetry.space_group_name_H-M   'P 1'
#
loop_
_entity.id
_entity.type
_entity.pdbx_description
1 polymer ?
#
loop_
_entity_poly.entity_id
_entity_poly.type
_entity_poly.pdbx_seq_one_letter_code
_entity_poly.pdbx_strand_id
1 'polypeptide(L)'
;MIAEMKQVATALEEGRTVEALDALLDAWREKRAPQLADAIDALAPAFPPPSPALEGHAWTALARAGNAGDLFALLATLLEAGPIGTLGGRIEQLVERPDDPRIAMALAKLALDPPTTSSANFPIWTKIFASLAQTGDARVVPILQERLRTKGGESKFWPKLTSGLERVLKKIPAAPELSKQEEAAVAAVVRAAKTAKPAKTPAPAKAPSTAAPSGDPLARAIAAVEADDLPACVEALLEAWREARLAELAAAIDRVTALHDEGVACPGGDDKGLQKAWLELAAKKRPIDVGRLADAAGDRKAGDAEKRLEEMLAWPADPRVARAMYLHCAGSTFSDRTRSWGLVADLLVKNVDVRLAPNLGWFTEVRGDNKARRAALRRAGPAALKVIAGVPTEPTSDERRALERLGAALDAWDAKRLVTERKLLEAILAAPKEDGPRLVYADWLTERGHPRGELIVLQTSAAPDRDRIAALYAQHARALLGPVACVAYRDLAYALSSKGIVLDRGLVKEIELRNAPPAWFFEGHPLFWFIEEIEPQFEKDDAAAAVIASSRSLRVLHAQPSLAARVAERESPRSTLEELRLGYSWQEREPLPTVLARLPGIGGRGLSKVKHLELFWSNGMLHQDGIPEALVTSPLFDALETMTAATTNLASVIAALRSAGRKVKTLSFLRRHYDRYRLDVELDADLAPTALTVRPVEGDVAIDERSAASLLQALRSLTLPPTTKLTVSGGVTFDDAARAAVAALVTL
;
A
#
# COMPACT_ATOMS: atom_id res chain seq x y z
N MET A 1 -8.64 -37.41 -36.07
CA MET A 1 -10.10 -37.39 -36.33
C MET A 1 -10.84 -38.74 -36.40
N ILE A 2 -10.79 -39.62 -37.43
CA ILE A 2 -11.66 -40.83 -37.43
C ILE A 2 -11.37 -41.76 -36.22
N ALA A 3 -10.10 -42.07 -35.96
CA ALA A 3 -9.70 -42.90 -34.81
C ALA A 3 -10.03 -42.24 -33.47
N GLU A 4 -9.85 -40.93 -33.40
CA GLU A 4 -10.14 -40.08 -32.25
C GLU A 4 -11.65 -40.01 -31.94
N MET A 5 -12.51 -39.84 -32.94
CA MET A 5 -13.97 -39.88 -32.75
C MET A 5 -14.47 -41.26 -32.29
N LYS A 6 -13.79 -42.34 -32.70
CA LYS A 6 -14.05 -43.67 -32.13
C LYS A 6 -13.66 -43.74 -30.65
N GLN A 7 -12.50 -43.20 -30.27
CA GLN A 7 -12.07 -43.11 -28.87
C GLN A 7 -13.02 -42.26 -28.02
N VAL A 8 -13.50 -41.13 -28.56
CA VAL A 8 -14.52 -40.29 -27.92
C VAL A 8 -15.80 -41.08 -27.69
N ALA A 9 -16.30 -41.81 -28.70
CA ALA A 9 -17.50 -42.63 -28.54
C ALA A 9 -17.32 -43.70 -27.45
N THR A 10 -16.18 -44.39 -27.42
CA THR A 10 -15.84 -45.36 -26.36
C THR A 10 -15.75 -44.71 -24.98
N ALA A 11 -15.12 -43.54 -24.86
CA ALA A 11 -15.03 -42.81 -23.60
C ALA A 11 -16.43 -42.42 -23.06
N LEU A 12 -17.36 -42.04 -23.94
CA LEU A 12 -18.75 -41.76 -23.57
C LEU A 12 -19.48 -43.01 -23.07
N GLU A 13 -19.31 -44.15 -23.74
CA GLU A 13 -19.88 -45.45 -23.32
C GLU A 13 -19.36 -45.90 -21.94
N GLU A 14 -18.08 -45.62 -21.67
CA GLU A 14 -17.43 -45.91 -20.39
C GLU A 14 -17.76 -44.89 -19.29
N GLY A 15 -18.46 -43.80 -19.61
CA GLY A 15 -18.83 -42.74 -18.66
C GLY A 15 -17.71 -41.75 -18.34
N ARG A 16 -16.66 -41.69 -19.19
CA ARG A 16 -15.56 -40.71 -19.14
C ARG A 16 -15.96 -39.42 -19.89
N THR A 17 -17.09 -38.83 -19.50
CA THR A 17 -17.75 -37.75 -20.23
C THR A 17 -16.92 -36.45 -20.33
N VAL A 18 -16.12 -36.13 -19.31
CA VAL A 18 -15.26 -34.93 -19.31
C VAL A 18 -14.14 -35.06 -20.35
N GLU A 19 -13.46 -36.20 -20.37
CA GLU A 19 -12.40 -36.49 -21.34
C GLU A 19 -12.92 -36.47 -22.78
N ALA A 20 -14.12 -37.03 -22.99
CA ALA A 20 -14.78 -36.99 -24.29
C ALA A 20 -15.12 -35.56 -24.75
N LEU A 21 -15.52 -34.68 -23.82
CA LEU A 21 -15.80 -33.26 -24.12
C LEU A 21 -14.51 -32.52 -24.52
N ASP A 22 -13.41 -32.73 -23.79
CA ASP A 22 -12.14 -32.06 -24.08
C ASP A 22 -11.60 -32.49 -25.46
N ALA A 23 -11.63 -33.80 -25.76
CA ALA A 23 -11.22 -34.32 -27.06
C ALA A 23 -12.11 -33.81 -28.22
N LEU A 24 -13.41 -33.63 -28.00
CA LEU A 24 -14.30 -33.03 -29.00
C LEU A 24 -14.00 -31.55 -29.25
N LEU A 25 -13.68 -30.80 -28.20
CA LEU A 25 -13.31 -29.39 -28.31
C LEU A 25 -12.00 -29.22 -29.08
N ASP A 26 -11.01 -30.08 -28.82
CA ASP A 26 -9.74 -30.05 -29.54
C ASP A 26 -9.91 -30.40 -31.02
N ALA A 27 -10.66 -31.48 -31.33
CA ALA A 27 -10.99 -31.84 -32.70
C ALA A 27 -11.74 -30.71 -33.44
N TRP A 28 -12.66 -30.00 -32.76
CA TRP A 28 -13.36 -28.86 -33.33
C TRP A 28 -12.43 -27.65 -33.55
N ARG A 29 -11.47 -27.38 -32.65
CA ARG A 29 -10.50 -26.29 -32.83
C ARG A 29 -9.57 -26.53 -34.01
N GLU A 30 -9.18 -27.78 -34.25
CA GLU A 30 -8.39 -28.17 -35.41
C GLU A 30 -9.19 -28.07 -36.71
N LYS A 31 -10.42 -28.60 -36.72
CA LYS A 31 -11.34 -28.56 -37.86
C LYS A 31 -12.69 -28.07 -37.38
N ARG A 32 -12.96 -26.77 -37.58
CA ARG A 32 -14.18 -26.06 -37.14
C ARG A 32 -15.46 -26.48 -37.90
N ALA A 33 -15.69 -27.78 -38.01
CA ALA A 33 -16.84 -28.37 -38.70
C ALA A 33 -18.10 -28.25 -37.83
N PRO A 34 -19.24 -27.79 -38.38
CA PRO A 34 -20.50 -27.70 -37.66
C PRO A 34 -20.92 -28.99 -36.96
N GLN A 35 -20.69 -30.15 -37.59
CA GLN A 35 -21.08 -31.46 -37.07
C GLN A 35 -20.34 -31.82 -35.77
N LEU A 36 -19.08 -31.39 -35.61
CA LEU A 36 -18.33 -31.57 -34.35
C LEU A 36 -18.90 -30.67 -33.25
N ALA A 37 -19.28 -29.44 -33.60
CA ALA A 37 -19.92 -28.53 -32.66
C ALA A 37 -21.31 -29.02 -32.23
N ASP A 38 -22.06 -29.64 -33.13
CA ASP A 38 -23.34 -30.28 -32.82
C ASP A 38 -23.15 -31.51 -31.91
N ALA A 39 -22.04 -32.24 -32.06
CA ALA A 39 -21.67 -33.32 -31.15
C ALA A 39 -21.31 -32.81 -29.74
N ILE A 40 -20.64 -31.66 -29.63
CA ILE A 40 -20.40 -30.97 -28.35
C ILE A 40 -21.74 -30.57 -27.71
N ASP A 41 -22.64 -29.95 -28.48
CA ASP A 41 -23.96 -29.54 -27.97
C ASP A 41 -24.81 -30.73 -27.50
N ALA A 42 -24.68 -31.89 -28.14
CA ALA A 42 -25.38 -33.12 -27.76
C ALA A 42 -25.00 -33.66 -26.36
N LEU A 43 -23.89 -33.20 -25.78
CA LEU A 43 -23.47 -33.56 -24.41
C LEU A 43 -24.17 -32.76 -23.31
N ALA A 44 -24.96 -31.73 -23.64
CA ALA A 44 -25.62 -30.89 -22.64
C ALA A 44 -26.37 -31.65 -21.52
N PRO A 45 -27.12 -32.75 -21.79
CA PRO A 45 -27.80 -33.51 -20.75
C PRO A 45 -26.86 -34.17 -19.72
N ALA A 46 -25.61 -34.41 -20.08
CA ALA A 46 -24.61 -35.02 -19.20
C ALA A 46 -23.93 -34.01 -18.27
N PHE A 47 -24.17 -32.71 -18.46
CA PHE A 47 -23.65 -31.60 -17.65
C PHE A 47 -24.81 -30.73 -17.12
N PRO A 48 -25.65 -31.26 -16.20
CA PRO A 48 -26.75 -30.50 -15.64
C PRO A 48 -26.23 -29.28 -14.85
N PRO A 49 -26.95 -28.15 -14.87
CA PRO A 49 -26.58 -27.00 -14.06
C PRO A 49 -26.62 -27.34 -12.56
N PRO A 50 -25.75 -26.73 -11.73
CA PRO A 50 -25.81 -26.88 -10.29
C PRO A 50 -27.15 -26.33 -9.75
N SER A 51 -27.71 -27.01 -8.74
CA SER A 51 -28.89 -26.55 -7.99
C SER A 51 -28.44 -26.14 -6.59
N PRO A 52 -28.78 -24.93 -6.09
CA PRO A 52 -29.69 -23.91 -6.65
C PRO A 52 -29.09 -23.04 -7.77
N ALA A 53 -29.93 -22.17 -8.36
CA ALA A 53 -29.61 -21.30 -9.49
C ALA A 53 -28.27 -20.54 -9.32
N LEU A 54 -27.49 -20.52 -10.39
CA LEU A 54 -26.15 -19.97 -10.42
C LEU A 54 -26.19 -18.44 -10.56
N GLU A 55 -26.05 -17.72 -9.45
CA GLU A 55 -26.17 -16.25 -9.41
C GLU A 55 -24.92 -15.54 -8.84
N GLY A 56 -24.70 -14.30 -9.28
CA GLY A 56 -23.74 -13.37 -8.71
C GLY A 56 -22.32 -13.93 -8.57
N HIS A 57 -21.86 -14.03 -7.32
CA HIS A 57 -20.52 -14.54 -7.00
C HIS A 57 -20.35 -16.02 -7.31
N ALA A 58 -21.41 -16.85 -7.20
CA ALA A 58 -21.33 -18.26 -7.52
C ALA A 58 -21.10 -18.47 -9.02
N TRP A 59 -21.80 -17.70 -9.86
CA TRP A 59 -21.56 -17.68 -11.31
C TRP A 59 -20.12 -17.30 -11.64
N THR A 60 -19.62 -16.24 -11.00
CA THR A 60 -18.25 -15.74 -11.20
C THR A 60 -17.20 -16.77 -10.75
N ALA A 61 -17.42 -17.44 -9.62
CA ALA A 61 -16.51 -18.47 -9.13
C ALA A 61 -16.47 -19.68 -10.08
N LEU A 62 -17.63 -20.12 -10.59
CA LEU A 62 -17.72 -21.22 -11.53
C LEU A 62 -17.08 -20.87 -12.88
N ALA A 63 -17.29 -19.64 -13.38
CA ALA A 63 -16.65 -19.15 -14.60
C ALA A 63 -15.11 -19.16 -14.49
N ARG A 64 -14.58 -18.73 -13.34
CA ARG A 64 -13.13 -18.71 -13.04
C ARG A 64 -12.51 -20.09 -12.88
N ALA A 65 -13.29 -21.10 -12.50
CA ALA A 65 -12.78 -22.47 -12.37
C ALA A 65 -12.26 -23.03 -13.70
N GLY A 66 -12.70 -22.49 -14.84
CA GLY A 66 -12.09 -22.79 -16.13
C GLY A 66 -12.49 -24.13 -16.74
N ASN A 67 -13.32 -24.95 -16.09
CA ASN A 67 -13.69 -26.27 -16.61
C ASN A 67 -14.60 -26.16 -17.84
N ALA A 68 -14.35 -26.95 -18.88
CA ALA A 68 -15.14 -26.94 -20.11
C ALA A 68 -16.59 -27.43 -19.91
N GLY A 69 -16.82 -28.32 -18.94
CA GLY A 69 -18.15 -28.85 -18.60
C GLY A 69 -19.07 -27.80 -17.95
N ASP A 70 -18.51 -26.90 -17.15
CA ASP A 70 -19.27 -25.85 -16.45
C ASP A 70 -19.90 -24.83 -17.43
N LEU A 71 -19.40 -24.78 -18.66
CA LEU A 71 -19.87 -23.83 -19.67
C LEU A 71 -21.34 -24.01 -20.03
N PHE A 72 -21.87 -25.24 -19.97
CA PHE A 72 -23.31 -25.47 -20.18
C PHE A 72 -24.16 -24.71 -19.15
N ALA A 73 -23.78 -24.77 -17.88
CA ALA A 73 -24.47 -24.07 -16.80
C ALA A 73 -24.28 -22.53 -16.89
N LEU A 74 -23.06 -22.08 -17.20
CA LEU A 74 -22.72 -20.67 -17.30
C LEU A 74 -23.49 -19.98 -18.44
N LEU A 75 -23.58 -20.62 -19.60
CA LEU A 75 -24.29 -20.10 -20.76
C LEU A 75 -25.81 -20.11 -20.55
N ALA A 76 -26.34 -21.16 -19.90
CA ALA A 76 -27.77 -21.25 -19.59
C ALA A 76 -28.24 -20.10 -18.66
N THR A 77 -27.38 -19.64 -17.76
CA THR A 77 -27.70 -18.60 -16.76
C THR A 77 -27.11 -17.24 -17.10
N LEU A 78 -26.50 -17.03 -18.27
CA LEU A 78 -25.71 -15.84 -18.61
C LEU A 78 -26.46 -14.51 -18.39
N LEU A 79 -27.75 -14.45 -18.75
CA LEU A 79 -28.58 -13.27 -18.58
C LEU A 79 -29.21 -13.17 -17.18
N GLU A 80 -29.57 -14.31 -16.59
CA GLU A 80 -30.32 -14.42 -15.33
C GLU A 80 -29.42 -14.33 -14.09
N ALA A 81 -28.13 -14.65 -14.22
CA ALA A 81 -27.16 -14.71 -13.12
C ALA A 81 -26.85 -13.35 -12.45
N GLY A 82 -27.48 -12.27 -12.88
CA GLY A 82 -27.41 -10.97 -12.22
C GLY A 82 -27.81 -9.81 -13.12
N PRO A 83 -27.84 -8.56 -12.59
CA PRO A 83 -28.29 -7.38 -13.31
C PRO A 83 -27.59 -7.19 -14.65
N ILE A 84 -28.28 -6.61 -15.65
CA ILE A 84 -27.72 -6.34 -16.99
C ILE A 84 -26.43 -5.51 -16.92
N GLY A 85 -26.31 -4.61 -15.93
CA GLY A 85 -25.10 -3.81 -15.71
C GLY A 85 -23.83 -4.63 -15.42
N THR A 86 -23.96 -5.87 -14.94
CA THR A 86 -22.82 -6.78 -14.68
C THR A 86 -22.59 -7.79 -15.81
N LEU A 87 -23.40 -7.76 -16.88
CA LEU A 87 -23.27 -8.65 -18.03
C LEU A 87 -21.91 -8.50 -18.74
N GLY A 88 -21.34 -7.29 -18.76
CA GLY A 88 -20.03 -7.04 -19.37
C GLY A 88 -18.92 -7.90 -18.76
N GLY A 89 -18.85 -7.96 -17.43
CA GLY A 89 -17.85 -8.78 -16.72
C GLY A 89 -18.08 -10.29 -16.88
N ARG A 90 -19.32 -10.73 -17.14
CA ARG A 90 -19.64 -12.13 -17.45
C ARG A 90 -19.19 -12.48 -18.87
N ILE A 91 -19.48 -11.63 -19.85
CA ILE A 91 -19.03 -11.83 -21.24
C ILE A 91 -17.50 -11.82 -21.32
N GLU A 92 -16.82 -10.94 -20.60
CA GLU A 92 -15.35 -10.90 -20.52
C GLU A 92 -14.75 -12.23 -20.09
N GLN A 93 -15.27 -12.84 -19.03
CA GLN A 93 -14.82 -14.15 -18.56
C GLN A 93 -15.10 -15.29 -19.54
N LEU A 94 -16.10 -15.16 -20.42
CA LEU A 94 -16.38 -16.16 -21.45
C LEU A 94 -15.45 -16.00 -22.66
N VAL A 95 -15.24 -14.78 -23.14
CA VAL A 95 -14.43 -14.53 -24.35
C VAL A 95 -12.92 -14.69 -24.13
N GLU A 96 -12.45 -14.70 -22.89
CA GLU A 96 -11.06 -14.99 -22.53
C GLU A 96 -10.72 -16.50 -22.54
N ARG A 97 -11.74 -17.36 -22.68
CA ARG A 97 -11.55 -18.81 -22.74
C ARG A 97 -11.03 -19.24 -24.12
N PRO A 98 -10.41 -20.43 -24.25
CA PRO A 98 -10.08 -21.00 -25.55
C PRO A 98 -11.31 -21.06 -26.45
N ASP A 99 -11.10 -20.97 -27.77
CA ASP A 99 -12.19 -20.98 -28.74
C ASP A 99 -13.14 -22.15 -28.49
N ASP A 100 -14.43 -21.84 -28.36
CA ASP A 100 -15.48 -22.79 -28.04
C ASP A 100 -16.77 -22.43 -28.82
N PRO A 101 -17.33 -23.38 -29.59
CA PRO A 101 -18.47 -23.11 -30.45
C PRO A 101 -19.74 -22.74 -29.66
N ARG A 102 -19.85 -23.17 -28.39
CA ARG A 102 -20.98 -22.85 -27.51
C ARG A 102 -21.01 -21.37 -27.15
N ILE A 103 -19.83 -20.77 -26.93
CA ILE A 103 -19.70 -19.33 -26.64
C ILE A 103 -20.09 -18.53 -27.87
N ALA A 104 -19.56 -18.88 -29.05
CA ALA A 104 -19.91 -18.21 -30.30
C ALA A 104 -21.43 -18.26 -30.54
N MET A 105 -22.05 -19.43 -30.35
CA MET A 105 -23.50 -19.58 -30.47
C MET A 105 -24.28 -18.71 -29.49
N ALA A 106 -23.87 -18.66 -28.22
CA ALA A 106 -24.51 -17.82 -27.22
C ALA A 106 -24.37 -16.31 -27.54
N LEU A 107 -23.18 -15.88 -27.96
CA LEU A 107 -22.92 -14.49 -28.35
C LEU A 107 -23.68 -14.08 -29.61
N ALA A 108 -23.85 -15.00 -30.57
CA ALA A 108 -24.67 -14.77 -31.76
C ALA A 108 -26.16 -14.61 -31.40
N LYS A 109 -26.66 -15.39 -30.44
CA LYS A 109 -28.03 -15.23 -29.90
C LYS A 109 -28.21 -13.90 -29.17
N LEU A 110 -27.21 -13.45 -28.39
CA LEU A 110 -27.23 -12.09 -27.81
C LEU A 110 -27.25 -11.01 -28.89
N ALA A 111 -26.52 -11.21 -29.99
CA ALA A 111 -26.56 -10.26 -31.11
C ALA A 111 -27.92 -10.24 -31.82
N LEU A 112 -28.59 -11.39 -31.94
CA LEU A 112 -29.94 -11.50 -32.49
C LEU A 112 -30.95 -10.70 -31.66
N ASP A 113 -30.91 -10.85 -30.34
CA ASP A 113 -31.75 -10.12 -29.38
C ASP A 113 -30.90 -9.37 -28.33
N PRO A 114 -30.45 -8.13 -28.63
CA PRO A 114 -29.56 -7.37 -27.76
C PRO A 114 -30.17 -7.06 -26.38
N PRO A 115 -29.64 -7.61 -25.27
CA PRO A 115 -30.17 -7.34 -23.92
C PRO A 115 -29.85 -5.92 -23.44
N THR A 116 -28.96 -5.21 -24.15
CA THR A 116 -28.62 -3.83 -23.84
C THR A 116 -28.19 -3.04 -25.07
N THR A 117 -28.75 -1.84 -25.21
CA THR A 117 -28.54 -0.94 -26.35
C THR A 117 -27.98 0.43 -25.93
N SER A 118 -27.64 0.62 -24.65
CA SER A 118 -27.06 1.86 -24.13
C SER A 118 -25.63 2.08 -24.62
N SER A 119 -25.25 3.34 -24.82
CA SER A 119 -23.90 3.74 -25.22
C SER A 119 -22.81 3.30 -24.23
N ALA A 120 -23.14 3.22 -22.94
CA ALA A 120 -22.21 2.74 -21.91
C ALA A 120 -21.75 1.29 -22.15
N ASN A 121 -22.55 0.48 -22.87
CA ASN A 121 -22.27 -0.94 -23.13
C ASN A 121 -21.63 -1.20 -24.49
N PHE A 122 -21.26 -0.15 -25.22
CA PHE A 122 -20.57 -0.27 -26.52
C PHE A 122 -19.23 -1.02 -26.49
N PRO A 123 -18.42 -0.95 -25.41
CA PRO A 123 -17.20 -1.77 -25.30
C PRO A 123 -17.50 -3.27 -25.31
N ILE A 124 -18.60 -3.70 -24.66
CA ILE A 124 -19.01 -5.11 -24.58
C ILE A 124 -19.29 -5.64 -25.99
N TRP A 125 -20.08 -4.92 -26.79
CA TRP A 125 -20.38 -5.28 -28.17
C TRP A 125 -19.13 -5.38 -29.05
N THR A 126 -18.12 -4.54 -28.80
CA THR A 126 -16.85 -4.61 -29.52
C THR A 126 -16.11 -5.93 -29.22
N LYS A 127 -16.14 -6.39 -27.96
CA LYS A 127 -15.58 -7.69 -27.56
C LYS A 127 -16.38 -8.86 -28.15
N ILE A 128 -17.72 -8.77 -28.15
CA ILE A 128 -18.59 -9.78 -28.79
C ILE A 128 -18.21 -9.96 -30.27
N PHE A 129 -18.10 -8.87 -31.03
CA PHE A 129 -17.74 -8.97 -32.45
C PHE A 129 -16.33 -9.54 -32.67
N ALA A 130 -15.37 -9.17 -31.83
CA ALA A 130 -14.02 -9.72 -31.89
C ALA A 130 -14.02 -11.23 -31.64
N SER A 131 -14.72 -11.69 -30.60
CA SER A 131 -14.85 -13.11 -30.26
C SER A 131 -15.53 -13.91 -31.36
N LEU A 132 -16.68 -13.45 -31.90
CA LEU A 132 -17.37 -14.13 -33.00
C LEU A 132 -16.48 -14.27 -34.25
N ALA A 133 -15.71 -13.23 -34.59
CA ALA A 133 -14.79 -13.28 -35.71
C ALA A 133 -13.58 -14.20 -35.47
N GLN A 134 -13.07 -14.25 -34.25
CA GLN A 134 -11.95 -15.11 -33.86
C GLN A 134 -12.35 -16.59 -33.83
N THR A 135 -13.47 -16.90 -33.17
CA THR A 135 -13.96 -18.27 -33.00
C THR A 135 -14.43 -18.88 -34.32
N GLY A 136 -14.93 -18.05 -35.26
CA GLY A 136 -15.16 -18.45 -36.66
C GLY A 136 -16.06 -19.68 -36.85
N ASP A 137 -17.01 -19.92 -35.94
CA ASP A 137 -18.00 -20.99 -36.07
C ASP A 137 -19.00 -20.65 -37.18
N ALA A 138 -19.01 -21.42 -38.27
CA ALA A 138 -19.90 -21.17 -39.40
C ALA A 138 -21.40 -21.24 -39.03
N ARG A 139 -21.77 -21.91 -37.93
CA ARG A 139 -23.17 -22.03 -37.49
C ARG A 139 -23.78 -20.69 -37.06
N VAL A 140 -22.97 -19.67 -36.73
CA VAL A 140 -23.50 -18.35 -36.35
C VAL A 140 -23.93 -17.52 -37.57
N VAL A 141 -23.41 -17.81 -38.77
CA VAL A 141 -23.69 -17.04 -40.00
C VAL A 141 -25.19 -16.84 -40.26
N PRO A 142 -26.06 -17.87 -40.26
CA PRO A 142 -27.50 -17.67 -40.48
C PRO A 142 -28.15 -16.79 -39.40
N ILE A 143 -27.69 -16.89 -38.14
CA ILE A 143 -28.20 -16.07 -37.02
C ILE A 143 -27.86 -14.59 -37.23
N LEU A 144 -26.60 -14.31 -37.62
CA LEU A 144 -26.15 -12.94 -37.86
C LEU A 144 -26.82 -12.33 -39.11
N GLN A 145 -27.03 -13.13 -40.16
CA GLN A 145 -27.76 -12.70 -41.36
C GLN A 145 -29.23 -12.39 -41.04
N GLU A 146 -29.88 -13.18 -40.20
CA GLU A 146 -31.24 -12.91 -39.75
C GLU A 146 -31.32 -11.59 -38.96
N ARG A 147 -30.38 -11.35 -38.06
CA ARG A 147 -30.29 -10.08 -37.32
C ARG A 147 -30.12 -8.88 -38.25
N LEU A 148 -29.37 -9.01 -39.35
CA LEU A 148 -29.21 -7.96 -40.35
C LEU A 148 -30.49 -7.67 -41.14
N ARG A 149 -31.38 -8.67 -41.30
CA ARG A 149 -32.71 -8.48 -41.91
C ARG A 149 -33.73 -7.88 -40.94
N THR A 150 -33.53 -8.02 -39.64
CA THR A 150 -34.45 -7.49 -38.62
C THR A 150 -34.26 -5.98 -38.43
N LYS A 151 -35.36 -5.21 -38.56
CA LYS A 151 -35.34 -3.75 -38.33
C LYS A 151 -34.88 -3.41 -36.90
N GLY A 152 -33.90 -2.52 -36.78
CA GLY A 152 -33.44 -1.98 -35.49
C GLY A 152 -34.32 -0.83 -35.00
N GLY A 153 -34.01 -0.31 -33.80
CA GLY A 153 -34.59 0.92 -33.27
C GLY A 153 -33.85 2.20 -33.73
N GLU A 154 -34.25 3.34 -33.18
CA GLU A 154 -33.76 4.67 -33.62
C GLU A 154 -32.45 5.13 -32.97
N SER A 155 -31.92 4.37 -32.00
CA SER A 155 -30.70 4.77 -31.29
C SER A 155 -29.42 4.54 -32.10
N LYS A 156 -28.34 5.26 -31.75
CA LYS A 156 -27.01 5.11 -32.37
C LYS A 156 -26.38 3.72 -32.21
N PHE A 157 -26.99 2.84 -31.41
CA PHE A 157 -26.55 1.46 -31.23
C PHE A 157 -26.75 0.62 -32.49
N TRP A 158 -27.89 0.75 -33.16
CA TRP A 158 -28.27 -0.14 -34.26
C TRP A 158 -27.35 -0.05 -35.47
N PRO A 159 -26.96 1.15 -35.95
CA PRO A 159 -25.94 1.25 -37.01
C PRO A 159 -24.59 0.61 -36.62
N LYS A 160 -24.21 0.71 -35.35
CA LYS A 160 -22.97 0.10 -34.83
C LYS A 160 -23.07 -1.43 -34.78
N LEU A 161 -24.22 -1.97 -34.37
CA LEU A 161 -24.48 -3.41 -34.39
C LEU A 161 -24.39 -3.93 -35.82
N THR A 162 -25.13 -3.33 -36.76
CA THR A 162 -25.12 -3.71 -38.19
C THR A 162 -23.71 -3.71 -38.77
N SER A 163 -22.96 -2.61 -38.61
CA SER A 163 -21.58 -2.51 -39.10
C SER A 163 -20.60 -3.47 -38.41
N GLY A 164 -20.84 -3.79 -37.12
CA GLY A 164 -20.13 -4.84 -36.41
C GLY A 164 -20.35 -6.21 -37.03
N LEU A 165 -21.61 -6.58 -37.23
CA LEU A 165 -22.01 -7.88 -37.78
C LEU A 165 -21.53 -8.08 -39.21
N GLU A 166 -21.62 -7.07 -40.07
CA GLU A 166 -21.06 -7.12 -41.43
C GLU A 166 -19.56 -7.39 -41.45
N ARG A 167 -18.80 -6.81 -40.51
CA ARG A 167 -17.36 -7.07 -40.38
C ARG A 167 -17.08 -8.48 -39.86
N VAL A 168 -17.90 -9.00 -38.97
CA VAL A 168 -17.80 -10.38 -38.47
C VAL A 168 -18.06 -11.37 -39.59
N LEU A 169 -19.16 -11.20 -40.35
CA LEU A 169 -19.53 -12.09 -41.45
C LEU A 169 -18.45 -12.19 -42.53
N LYS A 170 -17.73 -11.11 -42.82
CA LYS A 170 -16.58 -11.11 -43.76
C LYS A 170 -15.39 -11.92 -43.27
N LYS A 171 -15.29 -12.20 -41.97
CA LYS A 171 -14.15 -12.90 -41.34
C LYS A 171 -14.43 -14.36 -41.03
N ILE A 172 -15.70 -14.78 -40.99
CA ILE A 172 -16.05 -16.17 -40.73
C ILE A 172 -15.76 -17.00 -41.99
N PRO A 173 -14.91 -18.05 -41.91
CA PRO A 173 -14.63 -18.91 -43.05
C PRO A 173 -15.84 -19.77 -43.44
N ALA A 174 -15.87 -20.27 -44.67
CA ALA A 174 -16.85 -21.27 -45.09
C ALA A 174 -16.72 -22.54 -44.23
N ALA A 175 -17.84 -23.21 -43.95
CA ALA A 175 -17.86 -24.43 -43.14
C ALA A 175 -16.98 -25.51 -43.78
N PRO A 176 -15.98 -26.06 -43.06
CA PRO A 176 -15.16 -27.14 -43.61
C PRO A 176 -16.00 -28.42 -43.75
N GLU A 177 -15.90 -29.08 -44.91
CA GLU A 177 -16.60 -30.33 -45.16
C GLU A 177 -15.90 -31.51 -44.49
N LEU A 178 -16.70 -32.41 -43.90
CA LEU A 178 -16.25 -33.70 -43.41
C LEU A 178 -16.37 -34.73 -44.53
N SER A 179 -15.43 -35.66 -44.62
CA SER A 179 -15.60 -36.83 -45.50
C SER A 179 -16.73 -37.72 -44.98
N LYS A 180 -17.35 -38.54 -45.85
CA LYS A 180 -18.42 -39.47 -45.44
C LYS A 180 -18.04 -40.38 -44.26
N GLN A 181 -16.77 -40.77 -44.16
CA GLN A 181 -16.27 -41.61 -43.06
C GLN A 181 -16.13 -40.82 -41.76
N GLU A 182 -15.73 -39.55 -41.84
CA GLU A 182 -15.66 -38.63 -40.70
C GLU A 182 -17.06 -38.30 -40.18
N GLU A 183 -18.01 -38.01 -41.08
CA GLU A 183 -19.42 -37.78 -40.72
C GLU A 183 -20.03 -38.98 -40.00
N ALA A 184 -19.77 -40.19 -40.50
CA ALA A 184 -20.24 -41.42 -39.85
C ALA A 184 -19.64 -41.60 -38.44
N ALA A 185 -18.37 -41.22 -38.24
CA ALA A 185 -17.72 -41.29 -36.93
C ALA A 185 -18.28 -40.24 -35.95
N VAL A 186 -18.49 -39.00 -36.40
CA VAL A 186 -19.12 -37.95 -35.58
C VAL A 186 -20.57 -38.30 -35.25
N ALA A 187 -21.32 -38.87 -36.20
CA ALA A 187 -22.69 -39.34 -35.96
C ALA A 187 -22.75 -40.46 -34.91
N ALA A 188 -21.72 -41.32 -34.82
CA ALA A 188 -21.61 -42.30 -33.75
C ALA A 188 -21.41 -41.64 -32.39
N VAL A 189 -20.55 -40.61 -32.31
CA VAL A 189 -20.37 -39.81 -31.08
C VAL A 189 -21.67 -39.14 -30.66
N VAL A 190 -22.41 -38.53 -31.59
CA VAL A 190 -23.71 -37.90 -31.29
C VAL A 190 -24.71 -38.91 -30.72
N ARG A 191 -24.72 -40.16 -31.23
CA ARG A 191 -25.57 -41.22 -30.67
C ARG A 191 -25.13 -41.60 -29.25
N ALA A 192 -23.83 -41.77 -29.01
CA ALA A 192 -23.29 -42.09 -27.69
C ALA A 192 -23.53 -40.96 -26.66
N ALA A 193 -23.40 -39.70 -27.08
CA ALA A 193 -23.62 -38.51 -26.26
C ALA A 193 -25.04 -38.45 -25.69
N LYS A 194 -26.05 -38.83 -26.47
CA LYS A 194 -27.47 -38.83 -26.03
C LYS A 194 -27.76 -39.79 -24.87
N THR A 195 -26.96 -40.83 -24.71
CA THR A 195 -27.08 -41.83 -23.65
C THR A 195 -25.92 -41.78 -22.65
N ALA A 196 -25.08 -40.76 -22.72
CA ALA A 196 -23.91 -40.63 -21.85
C ALA A 196 -24.33 -40.47 -20.39
N LYS A 197 -23.57 -41.09 -19.49
CA LYS A 197 -23.78 -40.94 -18.04
C LYS A 197 -23.47 -39.48 -17.62
N PRO A 198 -24.17 -38.94 -16.62
CA PRO A 198 -23.85 -37.63 -16.05
C PRO A 198 -22.38 -37.59 -15.67
N ALA A 199 -21.69 -36.50 -16.04
CA ALA A 199 -20.33 -36.28 -15.59
C ALA A 199 -20.32 -36.28 -14.06
N LYS A 200 -19.49 -37.13 -13.45
CA LYS A 200 -19.25 -37.05 -12.01
C LYS A 200 -18.69 -35.65 -11.75
N THR A 201 -19.42 -34.84 -10.98
CA THR A 201 -18.98 -33.51 -10.59
C THR A 201 -17.57 -33.64 -10.01
N PRO A 202 -16.55 -33.03 -10.62
CA PRO A 202 -15.28 -32.89 -9.94
C PRO A 202 -15.57 -32.11 -8.67
N ALA A 203 -15.21 -32.66 -7.51
CA ALA A 203 -15.12 -31.83 -6.30
C ALA A 203 -14.32 -30.58 -6.68
N PRO A 204 -14.73 -29.38 -6.22
CA PRO A 204 -14.10 -28.13 -6.63
C PRO A 204 -12.59 -28.32 -6.56
N ALA A 205 -11.95 -28.22 -7.73
CA ALA A 205 -10.53 -28.47 -7.84
C ALA A 205 -9.86 -27.59 -6.79
N LYS A 206 -9.23 -28.23 -5.80
CA LYS A 206 -8.21 -27.56 -4.99
C LYS A 206 -7.31 -26.87 -6.01
N ALA A 207 -7.13 -25.56 -5.86
CA ALA A 207 -6.16 -24.78 -6.62
C ALA A 207 -4.89 -25.63 -6.80
N PRO A 208 -4.26 -25.63 -7.99
CA PRO A 208 -3.20 -26.57 -8.32
C PRO A 208 -2.19 -26.63 -7.19
N SER A 209 -2.31 -27.69 -6.38
CA SER A 209 -1.29 -28.11 -5.46
C SER A 209 -0.26 -28.70 -6.40
N THR A 210 0.73 -27.88 -6.76
CA THR A 210 2.06 -28.39 -7.09
C THR A 210 2.32 -29.44 -6.03
N ALA A 211 2.41 -30.71 -6.44
CA ALA A 211 2.56 -31.85 -5.53
C ALA A 211 3.58 -31.46 -4.46
N ALA A 212 3.09 -31.24 -3.23
CA ALA A 212 3.94 -30.79 -2.14
C ALA A 212 5.06 -31.82 -2.01
N PRO A 213 6.34 -31.42 -2.04
CA PRO A 213 7.40 -32.36 -1.74
C PRO A 213 7.12 -32.92 -0.34
N SER A 214 7.02 -34.24 -0.24
CA SER A 214 6.68 -34.94 0.99
C SER A 214 7.68 -34.58 2.10
N GLY A 215 7.24 -33.84 3.13
CA GLY A 215 8.06 -33.47 4.29
C GLY A 215 7.56 -32.22 5.01
N ASP A 216 7.97 -32.05 6.28
CA ASP A 216 7.70 -30.86 7.10
C ASP A 216 8.19 -29.57 6.39
N PRO A 217 7.30 -28.59 6.11
CA PRO A 217 7.68 -27.33 5.46
C PRO A 217 8.78 -26.55 6.18
N LEU A 218 8.83 -26.55 7.51
CA LEU A 218 9.86 -25.82 8.27
C LEU A 218 11.23 -26.48 8.12
N ALA A 219 11.29 -27.82 8.14
CA ALA A 219 12.51 -28.55 7.85
C ALA A 219 13.03 -28.26 6.42
N ARG A 220 12.14 -28.18 5.43
CA ARG A 220 12.52 -27.78 4.06
C ARG A 220 13.02 -26.34 3.98
N ALA A 221 12.41 -25.42 4.72
CA ALA A 221 12.87 -24.03 4.78
C ALA A 221 14.31 -23.92 5.32
N ILE A 222 14.64 -24.69 6.37
CA ILE A 222 16.00 -24.74 6.94
C ILE A 222 16.99 -25.31 5.90
N ALA A 223 16.67 -26.45 5.28
CA ALA A 223 17.52 -27.07 4.28
C ALA A 223 17.77 -26.16 3.07
N ALA A 224 16.77 -25.37 2.66
CA ALA A 224 16.90 -24.39 1.58
C ALA A 224 17.87 -23.26 1.93
N VAL A 225 17.86 -22.75 3.17
CA VAL A 225 18.84 -21.75 3.63
C VAL A 225 20.25 -22.34 3.65
N GLU A 226 20.42 -23.57 4.13
CA GLU A 226 21.70 -24.27 4.14
C GLU A 226 22.26 -24.49 2.72
N ALA A 227 21.37 -24.64 1.74
CA ALA A 227 21.68 -24.80 0.32
C ALA A 227 21.81 -23.47 -0.46
N ASP A 228 21.73 -22.31 0.21
CA ASP A 228 21.79 -20.97 -0.42
C ASP A 228 20.61 -20.68 -1.38
N ASP A 229 19.45 -21.30 -1.16
CA ASP A 229 18.23 -21.12 -1.97
C ASP A 229 17.12 -20.39 -1.17
N LEU A 230 17.27 -19.07 -1.04
CA LEU A 230 16.26 -18.24 -0.38
C LEU A 230 14.87 -18.29 -1.07
N PRO A 231 14.76 -18.33 -2.42
CA PRO A 231 13.47 -18.56 -3.09
C PRO A 231 12.75 -19.81 -2.60
N ALA A 232 13.42 -20.97 -2.55
CA ALA A 232 12.82 -22.20 -2.06
C ALA A 232 12.46 -22.12 -0.56
N CYS A 233 13.26 -21.38 0.24
CA CYS A 233 12.95 -21.11 1.64
C CYS A 233 11.62 -20.34 1.78
N VAL A 234 11.41 -19.26 1.01
CA VAL A 234 10.16 -18.49 1.01
C VAL A 234 8.97 -19.35 0.60
N GLU A 235 9.13 -20.20 -0.41
CA GLU A 235 8.05 -21.12 -0.84
C GLU A 235 7.61 -22.05 0.28
N ALA A 236 8.57 -22.68 0.98
CA ALA A 236 8.29 -23.58 2.10
C ALA A 236 7.67 -22.85 3.30
N LEU A 237 8.12 -21.63 3.60
CA LEU A 237 7.53 -20.81 4.67
C LEU A 237 6.10 -20.35 4.34
N LEU A 238 5.82 -20.00 3.09
CA LEU A 238 4.47 -19.62 2.66
C LEU A 238 3.51 -20.81 2.71
N GLU A 239 3.98 -22.02 2.48
CA GLU A 239 3.20 -23.24 2.68
C GLU A 239 2.80 -23.41 4.15
N ALA A 240 3.77 -23.38 5.07
CA ALA A 240 3.52 -23.43 6.51
C ALA A 240 2.57 -22.30 6.97
N TRP A 241 2.80 -21.08 6.49
CA TRP A 241 2.00 -19.92 6.89
C TRP A 241 0.55 -20.03 6.38
N ARG A 242 0.28 -20.62 5.22
CA ARG A 242 -1.11 -20.78 4.74
C ARG A 242 -1.91 -21.77 5.57
N GLU A 243 -1.25 -22.73 6.21
CA GLU A 243 -1.89 -23.71 7.10
C GLU A 243 -2.19 -23.11 8.48
N ALA A 244 -1.20 -22.44 9.10
CA ALA A 244 -1.32 -21.99 10.49
C ALA A 244 -1.48 -20.48 10.69
N ARG A 245 -1.11 -19.64 9.70
CA ARG A 245 -1.13 -18.16 9.71
C ARG A 245 -0.45 -17.49 10.92
N LEU A 246 0.53 -18.16 11.52
CA LEU A 246 1.27 -17.67 12.69
C LEU A 246 2.08 -16.40 12.38
N ALA A 247 2.22 -15.54 13.40
CA ALA A 247 2.95 -14.28 13.30
C ALA A 247 4.45 -14.50 13.05
N GLU A 248 5.03 -15.52 13.66
CA GLU A 248 6.44 -15.88 13.60
C GLU A 248 6.84 -16.38 12.20
N LEU A 249 5.94 -17.12 11.53
CA LEU A 249 6.12 -17.54 10.14
C LEU A 249 6.10 -16.32 9.21
N ALA A 250 5.16 -15.38 9.42
CA ALA A 250 5.11 -14.14 8.65
C ALA A 250 6.38 -13.29 8.83
N ALA A 251 6.89 -13.21 10.08
CA ALA A 251 8.14 -12.54 10.38
C ALA A 251 9.36 -13.23 9.72
N ALA A 252 9.39 -14.56 9.69
CA ALA A 252 10.43 -15.31 8.97
C ALA A 252 10.38 -15.04 7.47
N ILE A 253 9.18 -15.00 6.85
CA ILE A 253 9.01 -14.65 5.44
C ILE A 253 9.54 -13.24 5.14
N ASP A 254 9.19 -12.26 5.99
CA ASP A 254 9.69 -10.89 5.86
C ASP A 254 11.22 -10.84 5.92
N ARG A 255 11.81 -11.57 6.88
CA ARG A 255 13.27 -11.63 7.06
C ARG A 255 13.98 -12.24 5.85
N VAL A 256 13.51 -13.38 5.34
CA VAL A 256 14.11 -14.04 4.17
C VAL A 256 13.98 -13.17 2.92
N THR A 257 12.81 -12.55 2.73
CA THR A 257 12.58 -11.62 1.61
C THR A 257 13.53 -10.42 1.68
N ALA A 258 13.70 -9.84 2.87
CA ALA A 258 14.61 -8.71 3.07
C ALA A 258 16.07 -9.06 2.76
N LEU A 259 16.52 -10.27 3.09
CA LEU A 259 17.86 -10.74 2.74
C LEU A 259 18.05 -10.95 1.23
N HIS A 260 16.99 -11.41 0.54
CA HIS A 260 17.03 -11.62 -0.91
C HIS A 260 16.96 -10.30 -1.70
N ASP A 261 16.09 -9.40 -1.29
CA ASP A 261 15.84 -8.11 -1.95
C ASP A 261 16.84 -7.02 -1.50
N GLU A 262 17.91 -7.39 -0.78
CA GLU A 262 18.91 -6.47 -0.27
C GLU A 262 19.53 -5.64 -1.42
N GLY A 263 19.32 -4.32 -1.36
CA GLY A 263 19.77 -3.39 -2.41
C GLY A 263 19.03 -3.54 -3.75
N VAL A 264 17.87 -4.19 -3.80
CA VAL A 264 17.05 -4.36 -5.01
C VAL A 264 15.81 -3.47 -4.92
N ALA A 265 15.58 -2.63 -5.93
CA ALA A 265 14.41 -1.75 -5.95
C ALA A 265 13.11 -2.48 -6.33
N CYS A 266 11.99 -2.01 -5.79
CA CYS A 266 10.66 -2.36 -6.29
C CYS A 266 10.45 -1.86 -7.72
N PRO A 267 9.53 -2.45 -8.51
CA PRO A 267 9.11 -1.89 -9.79
C PRO A 267 8.72 -0.41 -9.64
N GLY A 268 9.22 0.43 -10.53
CA GLY A 268 9.08 1.89 -10.46
C GLY A 268 9.09 2.56 -11.84
N GLY A 269 9.09 3.90 -11.85
CA GLY A 269 9.11 4.70 -13.08
C GLY A 269 7.85 5.55 -13.27
N ASP A 270 7.70 6.13 -14.46
CA ASP A 270 6.48 6.80 -14.89
C ASP A 270 5.31 5.80 -15.04
N ASP A 271 4.11 6.26 -15.36
CA ASP A 271 2.92 5.39 -15.44
C ASP A 271 3.15 4.16 -16.34
N LYS A 272 3.82 4.34 -17.49
CA LYS A 272 4.08 3.26 -18.46
C LYS A 272 5.23 2.37 -18.01
N GLY A 273 6.31 2.95 -17.52
CA GLY A 273 7.50 2.26 -17.03
C GLY A 273 7.18 1.36 -15.85
N LEU A 274 6.43 1.88 -14.87
CA LEU A 274 5.96 1.09 -13.74
C LEU A 274 5.11 -0.10 -14.19
N GLN A 275 4.11 0.15 -15.04
CA GLN A 275 3.22 -0.92 -15.50
C GLN A 275 3.99 -2.02 -16.25
N LYS A 276 4.95 -1.65 -17.09
CA LYS A 276 5.81 -2.60 -17.81
C LYS A 276 6.68 -3.40 -16.84
N ALA A 277 7.44 -2.73 -15.97
CA ALA A 277 8.35 -3.37 -15.03
C ALA A 277 7.59 -4.30 -14.05
N TRP A 278 6.41 -3.88 -13.62
CA TRP A 278 5.55 -4.69 -12.75
C TRP A 278 5.08 -5.96 -13.46
N LEU A 279 4.60 -5.85 -14.72
CA LEU A 279 4.15 -7.01 -15.51
C LEU A 279 5.30 -7.98 -15.84
N GLU A 280 6.49 -7.47 -16.18
CA GLU A 280 7.67 -8.30 -16.44
C GLU A 280 8.10 -9.09 -15.20
N LEU A 281 8.03 -8.46 -14.01
CA LEU A 281 8.33 -9.13 -12.76
C LEU A 281 7.24 -10.15 -12.38
N ALA A 282 5.96 -9.77 -12.49
CA ALA A 282 4.82 -10.64 -12.21
C ALA A 282 4.80 -11.88 -13.13
N ALA A 283 5.21 -11.74 -14.39
CA ALA A 283 5.29 -12.83 -15.36
C ALA A 283 6.27 -13.95 -14.94
N LYS A 284 7.26 -13.65 -14.08
CA LYS A 284 8.18 -14.66 -13.54
C LYS A 284 7.50 -15.62 -12.56
N LYS A 285 6.34 -15.23 -12.00
CA LYS A 285 5.53 -16.05 -11.06
C LYS A 285 6.31 -16.61 -9.87
N ARG A 286 7.30 -15.87 -9.37
CA ARG A 286 8.13 -16.30 -8.22
C ARG A 286 7.53 -15.76 -6.93
N PRO A 287 7.23 -16.61 -5.92
CA PRO A 287 6.69 -16.16 -4.65
C PRO A 287 7.59 -15.16 -3.92
N ILE A 288 8.91 -15.26 -4.06
CA ILE A 288 9.83 -14.30 -3.46
C ILE A 288 9.61 -12.85 -3.95
N ASP A 289 9.07 -12.67 -5.15
CA ASP A 289 8.82 -11.34 -5.75
C ASP A 289 7.52 -10.67 -5.28
N VAL A 290 6.66 -11.39 -4.54
CA VAL A 290 5.32 -10.90 -4.18
C VAL A 290 5.37 -9.64 -3.32
N GLY A 291 6.32 -9.53 -2.38
CA GLY A 291 6.44 -8.36 -1.51
C GLY A 291 6.60 -7.07 -2.31
N ARG A 292 7.64 -7.02 -3.16
CA ARG A 292 7.91 -5.87 -4.05
C ARG A 292 6.81 -5.61 -5.09
N LEU A 293 6.11 -6.64 -5.56
CA LEU A 293 4.94 -6.48 -6.43
C LEU A 293 3.77 -5.84 -5.66
N ALA A 294 3.52 -6.28 -4.43
CA ALA A 294 2.47 -5.77 -3.55
C ALA A 294 2.72 -4.29 -3.20
N ASP A 295 3.96 -3.97 -2.84
CA ASP A 295 4.37 -2.61 -2.50
C ASP A 295 4.20 -1.64 -3.66
N ALA A 296 4.22 -2.07 -4.92
CA ALA A 296 4.03 -1.21 -6.08
C ALA A 296 2.63 -1.34 -6.73
N ALA A 297 1.73 -2.16 -6.18
CA ALA A 297 0.47 -2.51 -6.84
C ALA A 297 -0.52 -1.35 -6.93
N GLY A 298 -0.61 -0.53 -5.88
CA GLY A 298 -1.54 0.59 -5.79
C GLY A 298 -1.05 1.92 -6.39
N ASP A 299 0.18 1.96 -6.91
CA ASP A 299 0.82 3.21 -7.32
C ASP A 299 0.37 3.69 -8.70
N ARG A 300 0.54 5.00 -8.96
CA ARG A 300 0.30 5.63 -10.28
C ARG A 300 -1.15 5.54 -10.77
N LYS A 301 -1.35 5.59 -12.08
CA LYS A 301 -2.67 5.61 -12.74
C LYS A 301 -3.62 4.52 -12.24
N ALA A 302 -4.76 4.94 -11.70
CA ALA A 302 -5.73 4.06 -11.04
C ALA A 302 -6.21 2.87 -11.89
N GLY A 303 -6.38 3.05 -13.21
CA GLY A 303 -6.81 1.95 -14.09
C GLY A 303 -5.76 0.85 -14.27
N ASP A 304 -4.48 1.19 -14.16
CA ASP A 304 -3.39 0.21 -14.22
C ASP A 304 -3.15 -0.40 -12.83
N ALA A 305 -3.40 0.34 -11.75
CA ALA A 305 -3.40 -0.19 -10.40
C ALA A 305 -4.51 -1.25 -10.19
N GLU A 306 -5.72 -1.01 -10.71
CA GLU A 306 -6.80 -2.01 -10.69
C GLU A 306 -6.40 -3.34 -11.33
N LYS A 307 -5.73 -3.31 -12.49
CA LYS A 307 -5.23 -4.53 -13.15
C LYS A 307 -4.19 -5.26 -12.31
N ARG A 308 -3.27 -4.52 -11.68
CA ARG A 308 -2.24 -5.09 -10.79
C ARG A 308 -2.86 -5.75 -9.56
N LEU A 309 -3.82 -5.09 -8.93
CA LEU A 309 -4.57 -5.63 -7.79
C LEU A 309 -5.40 -6.87 -8.19
N GLU A 310 -5.98 -6.88 -9.38
CA GLU A 310 -6.71 -8.03 -9.93
C GLU A 310 -5.80 -9.23 -10.20
N GLU A 311 -4.63 -9.00 -10.80
CA GLU A 311 -3.62 -10.04 -10.98
C GLU A 311 -3.21 -10.62 -9.63
N MET A 312 -2.96 -9.79 -8.62
CA MET A 312 -2.63 -10.25 -7.26
C MET A 312 -3.75 -11.07 -6.60
N LEU A 313 -5.02 -10.81 -6.92
CA LEU A 313 -6.13 -11.63 -6.42
C LEU A 313 -6.09 -13.07 -6.95
N ALA A 314 -5.39 -13.35 -8.05
CA ALA A 314 -5.21 -14.70 -8.55
C ALA A 314 -4.13 -15.49 -7.79
N TRP A 315 -3.20 -14.81 -7.11
CA TRP A 315 -2.07 -15.47 -6.43
C TRP A 315 -2.47 -16.13 -5.12
N PRO A 316 -1.79 -17.19 -4.66
CA PRO A 316 -2.04 -17.77 -3.33
C PRO A 316 -1.86 -16.74 -2.19
N ALA A 317 -2.44 -17.02 -1.02
CA ALA A 317 -2.38 -16.08 0.09
C ALA A 317 -0.94 -15.84 0.59
N ASP A 318 -0.60 -14.58 0.91
CA ASP A 318 0.73 -14.15 1.32
C ASP A 318 0.65 -12.97 2.30
N PRO A 319 1.27 -13.04 3.49
CA PRO A 319 1.15 -12.00 4.52
C PRO A 319 1.66 -10.63 4.06
N ARG A 320 2.65 -10.61 3.15
CA ARG A 320 3.23 -9.37 2.62
C ARG A 320 2.23 -8.58 1.79
N VAL A 321 1.23 -9.24 1.20
CA VAL A 321 0.14 -8.57 0.47
C VAL A 321 -0.78 -7.82 1.43
N ALA A 322 -1.18 -8.45 2.55
CA ALA A 322 -2.01 -7.75 3.55
C ALA A 322 -1.27 -6.56 4.15
N ARG A 323 0.03 -6.69 4.39
CA ARG A 323 0.91 -5.59 4.81
C ARG A 323 0.84 -4.40 3.85
N ALA A 324 1.06 -4.62 2.56
CA ALA A 324 0.98 -3.58 1.53
C ALA A 324 -0.43 -2.97 1.42
N MET A 325 -1.48 -3.80 1.47
CA MET A 325 -2.86 -3.32 1.41
C MET A 325 -3.23 -2.49 2.63
N TYR A 326 -2.74 -2.83 3.82
CA TYR A 326 -2.92 -2.02 5.02
C TYR A 326 -2.29 -0.63 4.85
N LEU A 327 -1.08 -0.53 4.29
CA LEU A 327 -0.45 0.77 3.99
C LEU A 327 -1.30 1.58 3.01
N HIS A 328 -1.84 0.93 1.96
CA HIS A 328 -2.77 1.60 1.04
C HIS A 328 -4.07 2.06 1.71
N CYS A 329 -4.54 1.35 2.73
CA CYS A 329 -5.71 1.72 3.54
C CYS A 329 -5.42 2.90 4.47
N ALA A 330 -4.24 2.93 5.09
CA ALA A 330 -3.78 4.01 5.94
C ALA A 330 -3.64 5.32 5.13
N GLY A 331 -3.13 5.23 3.89
CA GLY A 331 -3.07 6.33 2.94
C GLY A 331 -4.38 6.64 2.21
N SER A 332 -4.35 7.70 1.38
CA SER A 332 -5.41 8.05 0.42
C SER A 332 -4.94 7.78 -1.02
N THR A 333 -4.53 6.52 -1.26
CA THR A 333 -3.84 6.11 -2.49
C THR A 333 -4.72 6.16 -3.74
N PHE A 334 -6.01 5.88 -3.57
CA PHE A 334 -6.98 5.90 -4.67
C PHE A 334 -7.96 7.07 -4.52
N SER A 335 -8.45 7.58 -5.65
CA SER A 335 -9.63 8.46 -5.70
C SER A 335 -10.88 7.78 -5.10
N ASP A 336 -12.05 8.42 -5.14
CA ASP A 336 -13.32 7.86 -4.61
C ASP A 336 -13.91 6.71 -5.48
N ARG A 337 -13.04 5.87 -6.06
CA ARG A 337 -13.41 4.74 -6.94
C ARG A 337 -13.76 3.52 -6.10
N THR A 338 -15.02 3.10 -6.17
CA THR A 338 -15.53 1.92 -5.46
C THR A 338 -14.81 0.62 -5.82
N ARG A 339 -14.45 0.42 -7.09
CA ARG A 339 -13.76 -0.80 -7.55
C ARG A 339 -12.38 -0.95 -6.92
N SER A 340 -11.54 0.09 -6.99
CA SER A 340 -10.17 0.04 -6.47
C SER A 340 -10.17 -0.28 -4.96
N TRP A 341 -11.01 0.41 -4.19
CA TRP A 341 -11.15 0.15 -2.75
C TRP A 341 -11.77 -1.22 -2.44
N GLY A 342 -12.66 -1.73 -3.30
CA GLY A 342 -13.18 -3.10 -3.22
C GLY A 342 -12.06 -4.14 -3.31
N LEU A 343 -11.19 -4.01 -4.32
CA LEU A 343 -10.05 -4.90 -4.54
C LEU A 343 -9.06 -4.87 -3.36
N VAL A 344 -8.72 -3.68 -2.85
CA VAL A 344 -7.84 -3.52 -1.69
C VAL A 344 -8.41 -4.24 -0.46
N ALA A 345 -9.70 -4.06 -0.19
CA ALA A 345 -10.38 -4.71 0.92
C ALA A 345 -10.41 -6.24 0.75
N ASP A 346 -10.67 -6.75 -0.45
CA ASP A 346 -10.68 -8.18 -0.73
C ASP A 346 -9.28 -8.80 -0.58
N LEU A 347 -8.25 -8.13 -1.09
CA LEU A 347 -6.85 -8.54 -0.92
C LEU A 347 -6.45 -8.53 0.56
N LEU A 348 -6.83 -7.51 1.33
CA LEU A 348 -6.53 -7.44 2.76
C LEU A 348 -7.16 -8.61 3.53
N VAL A 349 -8.43 -8.93 3.28
CA VAL A 349 -9.14 -10.02 3.96
C VAL A 349 -8.58 -11.39 3.55
N LYS A 350 -8.32 -11.60 2.25
CA LYS A 350 -7.77 -12.86 1.73
C LYS A 350 -6.39 -13.19 2.32
N ASN A 351 -5.55 -12.17 2.46
CA ASN A 351 -4.14 -12.30 2.81
C ASN A 351 -3.86 -11.97 4.29
N VAL A 352 -4.90 -11.86 5.12
CA VAL A 352 -4.82 -11.23 6.44
C VAL A 352 -3.66 -11.78 7.28
N ASP A 353 -2.92 -10.84 7.86
CA ASP A 353 -1.80 -11.07 8.77
C ASP A 353 -2.25 -10.75 10.20
N VAL A 354 -2.06 -11.69 11.12
CA VAL A 354 -2.43 -11.55 12.53
C VAL A 354 -1.75 -10.37 13.21
N ARG A 355 -0.55 -9.97 12.75
CA ARG A 355 0.22 -8.83 13.29
C ARG A 355 -0.46 -7.48 13.04
N LEU A 356 -1.46 -7.43 12.17
CA LEU A 356 -2.26 -6.24 11.90
C LEU A 356 -3.45 -6.08 12.85
N ALA A 357 -3.80 -7.08 13.67
CA ALA A 357 -4.99 -7.06 14.52
C ALA A 357 -5.14 -5.79 15.38
N PRO A 358 -4.10 -5.31 16.10
CA PRO A 358 -4.21 -4.10 16.93
C PRO A 358 -4.56 -2.85 16.10
N ASN A 359 -4.23 -2.86 14.81
CA ASN A 359 -4.32 -1.73 13.92
C ASN A 359 -5.54 -1.78 12.99
N LEU A 360 -6.38 -2.82 13.07
CA LEU A 360 -7.60 -2.93 12.25
C LEU A 360 -8.84 -2.32 12.93
N GLY A 361 -8.81 -2.08 14.23
CA GLY A 361 -9.96 -1.56 15.00
C GLY A 361 -10.48 -0.21 14.51
N TRP A 362 -9.56 0.74 14.22
CA TRP A 362 -9.90 2.10 13.78
C TRP A 362 -10.57 2.15 12.39
N PHE A 363 -10.57 1.06 11.61
CA PHE A 363 -11.22 1.02 10.30
C PHE A 363 -12.72 1.33 10.39
N THR A 364 -13.34 1.04 11.53
CA THR A 364 -14.75 1.35 11.81
C THR A 364 -14.98 2.84 12.16
N GLU A 365 -13.94 3.49 12.67
CA GLU A 365 -13.97 4.85 13.19
C GLU A 365 -13.73 5.89 12.09
N VAL A 366 -13.09 5.51 10.97
CA VAL A 366 -12.74 6.40 9.85
C VAL A 366 -13.88 7.37 9.47
N ARG A 367 -13.55 8.67 9.53
CA ARG A 367 -14.37 9.83 9.12
C ARG A 367 -13.73 10.54 7.92
N GLY A 368 -14.42 11.49 7.28
CA GLY A 368 -13.93 12.28 6.13
C GLY A 368 -14.70 12.04 4.82
N ASP A 369 -14.15 12.52 3.69
CA ASP A 369 -14.91 12.71 2.43
C ASP A 369 -14.93 11.50 1.46
N ASN A 370 -13.88 10.67 1.37
CA ASN A 370 -13.81 9.53 0.43
C ASN A 370 -14.75 8.36 0.82
N LYS A 371 -15.96 8.31 0.23
CA LYS A 371 -17.05 7.41 0.64
C LYS A 371 -16.74 5.95 0.31
N ALA A 372 -16.12 5.69 -0.84
CA ALA A 372 -15.70 4.37 -1.28
C ALA A 372 -14.68 3.76 -0.32
N ARG A 373 -13.66 4.54 0.09
CA ARG A 373 -12.68 4.12 1.09
C ARG A 373 -13.37 3.75 2.40
N ARG A 374 -14.21 4.63 2.95
CA ARG A 374 -14.91 4.37 4.23
C ARG A 374 -15.74 3.08 4.17
N ALA A 375 -16.49 2.87 3.09
CA ALA A 375 -17.29 1.67 2.91
C ALA A 375 -16.42 0.40 2.85
N ALA A 376 -15.31 0.45 2.12
CA ALA A 376 -14.37 -0.67 2.02
C ALA A 376 -13.70 -1.00 3.36
N LEU A 377 -13.22 0.00 4.10
CA LEU A 377 -12.57 -0.20 5.41
C LEU A 377 -13.54 -0.77 6.45
N ARG A 378 -14.77 -0.26 6.51
CA ARG A 378 -15.82 -0.76 7.43
C ARG A 378 -16.23 -2.20 7.14
N ARG A 379 -16.06 -2.65 5.91
CA ARG A 379 -16.25 -4.06 5.53
C ARG A 379 -15.02 -4.90 5.85
N ALA A 380 -13.84 -4.43 5.45
CA ALA A 380 -12.59 -5.18 5.53
C ALA A 380 -12.12 -5.40 6.97
N GLY A 381 -12.18 -4.38 7.82
CA GLY A 381 -11.69 -4.44 9.20
C GLY A 381 -12.34 -5.57 10.01
N PRO A 382 -13.69 -5.59 10.15
CA PRO A 382 -14.38 -6.66 10.86
C PRO A 382 -14.19 -8.05 10.22
N ALA A 383 -14.15 -8.13 8.89
CA ALA A 383 -13.92 -9.39 8.19
C ALA A 383 -12.51 -9.95 8.46
N ALA A 384 -11.49 -9.10 8.41
CA ALA A 384 -10.11 -9.45 8.73
C ALA A 384 -9.95 -9.87 10.19
N LEU A 385 -10.52 -9.10 11.14
CA LEU A 385 -10.52 -9.45 12.56
C LEU A 385 -11.21 -10.79 12.84
N LYS A 386 -12.30 -11.10 12.13
CA LYS A 386 -12.97 -12.40 12.23
C LYS A 386 -12.09 -13.55 11.78
N VAL A 387 -11.31 -13.38 10.70
CA VAL A 387 -10.37 -14.40 10.24
C VAL A 387 -9.24 -14.56 11.26
N ILE A 388 -8.68 -13.46 11.78
CA ILE A 388 -7.62 -13.47 12.80
C ILE A 388 -8.08 -14.21 14.07
N ALA A 389 -9.33 -14.03 14.50
CA ALA A 389 -9.86 -14.70 15.68
C ALA A 389 -9.88 -16.23 15.59
N GLY A 390 -9.80 -16.80 14.38
CA GLY A 390 -9.70 -18.24 14.17
C GLY A 390 -8.26 -18.76 14.04
N VAL A 391 -7.25 -17.89 14.13
CA VAL A 391 -5.84 -18.27 14.00
C VAL A 391 -5.30 -18.68 15.39
N PRO A 392 -4.50 -19.77 15.49
CA PRO A 392 -3.82 -20.11 16.72
C PRO A 392 -2.97 -18.96 17.25
N THR A 393 -3.00 -18.73 18.56
CA THR A 393 -2.29 -17.61 19.19
C THR A 393 -0.81 -17.88 19.40
N GLU A 394 -0.40 -19.15 19.49
CA GLU A 394 0.99 -19.54 19.73
C GLU A 394 1.39 -20.73 18.85
N PRO A 395 2.66 -20.78 18.40
CA PRO A 395 3.23 -21.98 17.79
C PRO A 395 3.32 -23.12 18.81
N THR A 396 3.20 -24.34 18.31
CA THR A 396 3.54 -25.55 19.05
C THR A 396 5.01 -25.56 19.45
N SER A 397 5.38 -26.37 20.45
CA SER A 397 6.77 -26.49 20.91
C SER A 397 7.74 -26.92 19.80
N ASP A 398 7.28 -27.74 18.87
CA ASP A 398 8.09 -28.22 17.74
C ASP A 398 8.27 -27.13 16.68
N GLU A 399 7.20 -26.41 16.32
CA GLU A 399 7.27 -25.25 15.44
C GLU A 399 8.19 -24.16 16.00
N ARG A 400 8.10 -23.87 17.30
CA ARG A 400 8.95 -22.88 17.98
C ARG A 400 10.43 -23.26 17.86
N ARG A 401 10.77 -24.52 18.14
CA ARG A 401 12.14 -25.04 18.01
C ARG A 401 12.63 -25.00 16.56
N ALA A 402 11.76 -25.29 15.60
CA ALA A 402 12.11 -25.24 14.18
C ALA A 402 12.34 -23.80 13.69
N LEU A 403 11.51 -22.84 14.13
CA LEU A 403 11.67 -21.41 13.85
C LEU A 403 12.98 -20.85 14.46
N GLU A 404 13.33 -21.26 15.68
CA GLU A 404 14.62 -20.90 16.29
C GLU A 404 15.81 -21.41 15.48
N ARG A 405 15.74 -22.68 15.02
CA ARG A 405 16.77 -23.27 14.15
C ARG A 405 16.87 -22.57 12.80
N LEU A 406 15.74 -22.20 12.19
CA LEU A 406 15.71 -21.41 10.96
C LEU A 406 16.35 -20.04 11.18
N GLY A 407 16.05 -19.38 12.29
CA GLY A 407 16.68 -18.11 12.67
C GLY A 407 18.20 -18.22 12.73
N ALA A 408 18.72 -19.26 13.41
CA ALA A 408 20.15 -19.52 13.50
C ALA A 408 20.78 -19.86 12.12
N ALA A 409 20.08 -20.60 11.27
CA ALA A 409 20.54 -20.89 9.91
C ALA A 409 20.66 -19.60 9.07
N LEU A 410 19.67 -18.70 9.17
CA LEU A 410 19.71 -17.39 8.50
C LEU A 410 20.82 -16.48 9.03
N ASP A 411 21.07 -16.48 10.34
CA ASP A 411 22.20 -15.75 10.94
C ASP A 411 23.54 -16.27 10.40
N ALA A 412 23.71 -17.60 10.34
CA ALA A 412 24.90 -18.23 9.79
C ALA A 412 25.06 -17.98 8.28
N TRP A 413 23.95 -17.94 7.54
CA TRP A 413 23.93 -17.61 6.12
C TRP A 413 24.39 -16.16 5.89
N ASP A 414 23.81 -15.20 6.62
CA ASP A 414 24.15 -13.78 6.48
C ASP A 414 25.61 -13.49 6.89
N ALA A 415 26.10 -14.15 7.95
CA ALA A 415 27.47 -14.00 8.42
C ALA A 415 28.54 -14.38 7.38
N LYS A 416 28.25 -15.32 6.46
CA LYS A 416 29.19 -15.75 5.40
C LYS A 416 29.39 -14.69 4.31
N ARG A 417 28.46 -13.74 4.15
CA ARG A 417 28.52 -12.74 3.09
C ARG A 417 29.54 -11.66 3.43
N LEU A 418 30.59 -11.54 2.62
CA LEU A 418 31.67 -10.58 2.85
C LEU A 418 31.19 -9.13 2.71
N VAL A 419 30.31 -8.86 1.74
CA VAL A 419 29.72 -7.54 1.48
C VAL A 419 28.20 -7.66 1.57
N THR A 420 27.63 -6.96 2.56
CA THR A 420 26.19 -6.79 2.75
C THR A 420 25.89 -5.30 2.85
N GLU A 421 24.66 -4.89 2.53
CA GLU A 421 24.15 -3.54 2.75
C GLU A 421 24.39 -3.13 4.20
N ARG A 422 24.10 -4.04 5.14
CA ARG A 422 24.36 -3.79 6.57
C ARG A 422 25.79 -3.38 6.85
N LYS A 423 26.79 -4.12 6.33
CA LYS A 423 28.23 -3.80 6.51
C LYS A 423 28.61 -2.48 5.87
N LEU A 424 28.07 -2.18 4.69
CA LEU A 424 28.30 -0.90 4.00
C LEU A 424 27.72 0.28 4.80
N LEU A 425 26.51 0.12 5.34
CA LEU A 425 25.89 1.13 6.21
C LEU A 425 26.63 1.26 7.56
N GLU A 426 27.17 0.17 8.13
CA GLU A 426 28.04 0.23 9.31
C GLU A 426 29.32 1.03 9.03
N ALA A 427 29.91 0.90 7.83
CA ALA A 427 31.06 1.71 7.42
C ALA A 427 30.70 3.21 7.30
N ILE A 428 29.51 3.54 6.76
CA ILE A 428 29.02 4.92 6.71
C ILE A 428 28.81 5.49 8.12
N LEU A 429 28.24 4.70 9.04
CA LEU A 429 28.08 5.11 10.44
C LEU A 429 29.41 5.36 11.15
N ALA A 430 30.46 4.59 10.83
CA ALA A 430 31.79 4.76 11.42
C ALA A 430 32.48 6.06 10.95
N ALA A 431 32.19 6.51 9.73
CA ALA A 431 32.76 7.72 9.15
C ALA A 431 31.67 8.64 8.55
N PRO A 432 30.80 9.26 9.38
CA PRO A 432 29.59 9.92 8.90
C PRO A 432 29.85 11.18 8.07
N LYS A 433 31.05 11.77 8.10
CA LYS A 433 31.41 12.96 7.31
C LYS A 433 32.07 12.63 5.96
N GLU A 434 32.54 11.40 5.79
CA GLU A 434 33.29 11.00 4.60
C GLU A 434 32.38 10.51 3.48
N ASP A 435 32.66 10.92 2.25
CA ASP A 435 31.89 10.47 1.08
C ASP A 435 32.36 9.11 0.56
N GLY A 436 33.59 8.68 0.87
CA GLY A 436 34.16 7.41 0.41
C GLY A 436 33.27 6.19 0.68
N PRO A 437 32.89 5.90 1.93
CA PRO A 437 31.99 4.78 2.24
C PRO A 437 30.62 4.87 1.57
N ARG A 438 30.12 6.10 1.34
CA ARG A 438 28.84 6.33 0.67
C ARG A 438 28.92 6.04 -0.82
N LEU A 439 30.01 6.41 -1.47
CA LEU A 439 30.24 6.12 -2.89
C LEU A 439 30.39 4.61 -3.13
N VAL A 440 31.06 3.88 -2.24
CA VAL A 440 31.12 2.39 -2.30
C VAL A 440 29.73 1.77 -2.17
N TYR A 441 28.90 2.29 -1.24
CA TYR A 441 27.51 1.86 -1.12
C TYR A 441 26.68 2.23 -2.37
N ALA A 442 26.94 3.38 -2.97
CA ALA A 442 26.27 3.84 -4.19
C ALA A 442 26.58 2.94 -5.39
N ASP A 443 27.85 2.53 -5.56
CA ASP A 443 28.27 1.59 -6.60
C ASP A 443 27.58 0.23 -6.40
N TRP A 444 27.60 -0.28 -5.16
CA TRP A 444 26.95 -1.55 -4.81
C TRP A 444 25.44 -1.56 -5.10
N LEU A 445 24.75 -0.43 -4.85
CA LEU A 445 23.34 -0.23 -5.19
C LEU A 445 23.11 -0.10 -6.70
N THR A 446 24.01 0.58 -7.41
CA THR A 446 23.90 0.82 -8.86
C THR A 446 24.02 -0.48 -9.64
N GLU A 447 24.94 -1.37 -9.25
CA GLU A 447 25.07 -2.72 -9.82
C GLU A 447 23.78 -3.55 -9.68
N ARG A 448 22.96 -3.25 -8.69
CA ARG A 448 21.68 -3.91 -8.40
C ARG A 448 20.47 -3.14 -8.95
N GLY A 449 20.70 -2.05 -9.67
CA GLY A 449 19.67 -1.23 -10.30
C GLY A 449 18.86 -0.40 -9.30
N HIS A 450 19.37 -0.15 -8.09
CA HIS A 450 18.67 0.63 -7.09
C HIS A 450 18.91 2.14 -7.27
N PRO A 451 17.86 2.98 -7.38
CA PRO A 451 17.99 4.41 -7.72
C PRO A 451 18.69 5.25 -6.65
N ARG A 452 18.79 4.73 -5.41
CA ARG A 452 19.56 5.36 -4.32
C ARG A 452 21.05 5.48 -4.67
N GLY A 453 21.61 4.57 -5.47
CA GLY A 453 23.01 4.67 -5.89
C GLY A 453 23.28 5.96 -6.68
N GLU A 454 22.49 6.19 -7.74
CA GLU A 454 22.55 7.43 -8.52
C GLU A 454 22.31 8.67 -7.65
N LEU A 455 21.32 8.62 -6.75
CA LEU A 455 21.02 9.73 -5.83
C LEU A 455 22.23 10.09 -4.94
N ILE A 456 22.91 9.09 -4.36
CA ILE A 456 24.09 9.31 -3.52
C ILE A 456 25.20 10.00 -4.34
N VAL A 457 25.49 9.50 -5.54
CA VAL A 457 26.52 10.08 -6.42
C VAL A 457 26.19 11.54 -6.76
N LEU A 458 24.93 11.84 -7.11
CA LEU A 458 24.52 13.20 -7.43
C LEU A 458 24.59 14.15 -6.22
N GLN A 459 24.22 13.69 -5.03
CA GLN A 459 24.24 14.51 -3.81
C GLN A 459 25.65 14.67 -3.20
N THR A 460 26.59 13.78 -3.52
CA THR A 460 27.99 13.87 -3.08
C THR A 460 28.89 14.62 -4.07
N SER A 461 28.41 14.88 -5.29
CA SER A 461 29.11 15.70 -6.29
C SER A 461 29.30 17.15 -5.81
N ALA A 462 30.44 17.75 -6.18
CA ALA A 462 30.71 19.17 -5.94
C ALA A 462 29.72 20.11 -6.66
N ALA A 463 29.07 19.62 -7.72
CA ALA A 463 28.01 20.32 -8.44
C ALA A 463 26.79 19.39 -8.62
N PRO A 464 25.86 19.34 -7.64
CA PRO A 464 24.69 18.47 -7.71
C PRO A 464 23.73 18.88 -8.83
N ASP A 465 23.34 17.93 -9.67
CA ASP A 465 22.29 18.12 -10.68
C ASP A 465 20.90 18.07 -10.00
N ARG A 466 20.38 19.26 -9.69
CA ARG A 466 19.11 19.42 -8.97
C ARG A 466 17.90 18.93 -9.78
N ASP A 467 17.93 19.09 -11.10
CA ASP A 467 16.84 18.67 -11.98
C ASP A 467 16.78 17.16 -12.06
N ARG A 468 17.94 16.50 -12.14
CA ARG A 468 18.02 15.04 -12.11
C ARG A 468 17.61 14.47 -10.75
N ILE A 469 18.01 15.09 -9.64
CA ILE A 469 17.57 14.69 -8.29
C ILE A 469 16.04 14.81 -8.15
N ALA A 470 15.45 15.91 -8.61
CA ALA A 470 14.01 16.10 -8.58
C ALA A 470 13.27 15.04 -9.43
N ALA A 471 13.83 14.70 -10.61
CA ALA A 471 13.30 13.62 -11.44
C ALA A 471 13.39 12.25 -10.74
N LEU A 472 14.50 11.95 -10.05
CA LEU A 472 14.65 10.72 -9.27
C LEU A 472 13.62 10.62 -8.16
N TYR A 473 13.37 11.69 -7.42
CA TYR A 473 12.31 11.73 -6.40
C TYR A 473 10.94 11.48 -7.02
N ALA A 474 10.61 12.17 -8.12
CA ALA A 474 9.32 12.02 -8.79
C ALA A 474 9.10 10.64 -9.43
N GLN A 475 10.17 9.92 -9.78
CA GLN A 475 10.09 8.60 -10.43
C GLN A 475 10.21 7.43 -9.44
N HIS A 476 11.00 7.61 -8.37
CA HIS A 476 11.47 6.52 -7.52
C HIS A 476 11.26 6.76 -6.01
N ALA A 477 10.42 7.72 -5.60
CA ALA A 477 10.17 8.05 -4.19
C ALA A 477 10.04 6.83 -3.25
N ARG A 478 9.23 5.83 -3.63
CA ARG A 478 9.02 4.62 -2.81
C ARG A 478 10.31 3.80 -2.63
N ALA A 479 11.10 3.59 -3.69
CA ALA A 479 12.37 2.88 -3.59
C ALA A 479 13.41 3.68 -2.77
N LEU A 480 13.43 5.00 -2.91
CA LEU A 480 14.35 5.87 -2.17
C LEU A 480 14.01 5.97 -0.68
N LEU A 481 12.73 5.95 -0.33
CA LEU A 481 12.27 5.96 1.05
C LEU A 481 12.34 4.57 1.70
N GLY A 482 12.23 3.50 0.90
CA GLY A 482 12.27 2.13 1.40
C GLY A 482 11.16 1.90 2.45
N PRO A 483 11.49 1.34 3.63
CA PRO A 483 10.49 1.09 4.69
C PRO A 483 9.79 2.34 5.23
N VAL A 484 10.35 3.54 5.00
CA VAL A 484 9.74 4.83 5.35
C VAL A 484 8.56 5.17 4.43
N ALA A 485 8.38 4.47 3.30
CA ALA A 485 7.28 4.71 2.37
C ALA A 485 5.91 4.26 2.93
N CYS A 486 5.51 4.80 4.08
CA CYS A 486 4.29 4.49 4.80
C CYS A 486 3.05 5.23 4.28
N VAL A 487 3.22 6.24 3.41
CA VAL A 487 2.13 7.04 2.87
C VAL A 487 1.85 6.73 1.39
N ALA A 488 0.70 7.18 0.90
CA ALA A 488 0.30 7.01 -0.49
C ALA A 488 1.29 7.74 -1.44
N TYR A 489 1.53 7.17 -2.64
CA TYR A 489 2.52 7.70 -3.59
C TYR A 489 2.36 9.21 -3.91
N ARG A 490 1.11 9.68 -4.04
CA ARG A 490 0.81 11.11 -4.27
C ARG A 490 1.40 12.00 -3.17
N ASP A 491 1.44 11.50 -1.95
CA ASP A 491 1.92 12.22 -0.78
C ASP A 491 3.44 12.01 -0.59
N LEU A 492 4.03 10.90 -1.10
CA LEU A 492 5.47 10.59 -0.99
C LEU A 492 6.36 11.55 -1.79
N ALA A 493 6.05 11.79 -3.06
CA ALA A 493 6.85 12.69 -3.90
C ALA A 493 6.77 14.14 -3.39
N TYR A 494 5.58 14.54 -2.93
CA TYR A 494 5.39 15.82 -2.26
C TYR A 494 6.17 15.88 -0.94
N ALA A 495 6.13 14.83 -0.12
CA ALA A 495 6.85 14.76 1.16
C ALA A 495 8.38 14.83 1.01
N LEU A 496 8.94 14.38 -0.12
CA LEU A 496 10.36 14.54 -0.45
C LEU A 496 10.71 15.94 -0.99
N SER A 497 9.72 16.69 -1.49
CA SER A 497 9.88 18.05 -2.04
C SER A 497 9.49 19.17 -1.08
N SER A 498 8.66 18.85 -0.09
CA SER A 498 8.25 19.70 1.02
C SER A 498 8.91 19.19 2.30
N LYS A 499 8.91 19.97 3.39
CA LYS A 499 9.69 19.74 4.62
C LYS A 499 9.44 18.41 5.39
N GLY A 500 8.67 17.45 4.86
CA GLY A 500 8.24 16.24 5.60
C GLY A 500 9.28 15.11 5.68
N ILE A 501 10.11 14.90 4.66
CA ILE A 501 11.19 13.91 4.69
C ILE A 501 12.43 14.46 3.98
N VAL A 502 13.57 14.48 4.67
CA VAL A 502 14.84 14.96 4.12
C VAL A 502 15.80 13.80 3.85
N LEU A 503 16.18 13.65 2.59
CA LEU A 503 17.25 12.75 2.15
C LEU A 503 18.56 13.52 2.00
N ASP A 504 19.56 13.18 2.81
CA ASP A 504 20.93 13.69 2.71
C ASP A 504 21.88 12.57 2.29
N ARG A 505 22.59 12.79 1.18
CA ARG A 505 23.48 11.79 0.55
C ARG A 505 22.84 10.40 0.51
N GLY A 506 21.59 10.34 0.04
CA GLY A 506 20.78 9.14 -0.16
C GLY A 506 20.22 8.47 1.09
N LEU A 507 20.38 9.04 2.28
CA LEU A 507 19.90 8.48 3.55
C LEU A 507 18.85 9.39 4.18
N VAL A 508 17.86 8.81 4.86
CA VAL A 508 16.80 9.56 5.53
C VAL A 508 17.36 10.14 6.83
N LYS A 509 17.39 11.48 6.92
CA LYS A 509 17.85 12.20 8.11
C LYS A 509 16.72 12.74 8.95
N GLU A 510 15.69 13.26 8.31
CA GLU A 510 14.55 13.87 8.99
C GLU A 510 13.29 13.16 8.51
N ILE A 511 12.42 12.81 9.45
CA ILE A 511 11.17 12.14 9.15
C ILE A 511 10.02 12.70 9.97
N GLU A 512 8.98 13.13 9.28
CA GLU A 512 7.67 13.37 9.88
C GLU A 512 6.81 12.09 9.77
N LEU A 513 6.49 11.47 10.91
CA LEU A 513 5.71 10.23 10.96
C LEU A 513 4.21 10.54 10.84
N ARG A 514 3.76 10.78 9.61
CA ARG A 514 2.34 10.87 9.26
C ARG A 514 1.77 9.51 8.91
N ASN A 515 0.62 9.13 9.49
CA ASN A 515 -0.07 7.85 9.21
C ASN A 515 0.86 6.62 9.31
N ALA A 516 1.76 6.61 10.28
CA ALA A 516 2.81 5.60 10.37
C ALA A 516 2.23 4.17 10.58
N PRO A 517 2.83 3.14 9.95
CA PRO A 517 2.47 1.75 10.17
C PRO A 517 2.74 1.29 11.61
N PRO A 518 2.31 0.07 11.97
CA PRO A 518 2.70 -0.57 13.22
C PRO A 518 4.22 -0.52 13.48
N ALA A 519 4.59 -0.46 14.77
CA ALA A 519 5.99 -0.41 15.24
C ALA A 519 6.92 -1.42 14.55
N TRP A 520 6.48 -2.66 14.40
CA TRP A 520 7.25 -3.76 13.82
C TRP A 520 7.67 -3.54 12.35
N PHE A 521 7.09 -2.56 11.64
CA PHE A 521 7.57 -2.17 10.30
C PHE A 521 8.94 -1.47 10.34
N PHE A 522 9.25 -0.84 11.46
CA PHE A 522 10.46 -0.03 11.63
C PHE A 522 11.59 -0.80 12.29
N GLU A 523 11.28 -1.90 12.96
CA GLU A 523 12.21 -2.62 13.80
C GLU A 523 13.35 -3.25 12.98
N GLY A 524 14.59 -2.92 13.36
CA GLY A 524 15.79 -3.62 12.89
C GLY A 524 16.29 -3.22 11.50
N HIS A 525 15.61 -2.33 10.76
CA HIS A 525 16.06 -1.96 9.42
C HIS A 525 17.22 -0.94 9.44
N PRO A 526 18.38 -1.24 8.83
CA PRO A 526 19.58 -0.40 8.90
C PRO A 526 19.44 1.04 8.38
N LEU A 527 18.53 1.29 7.42
CA LEU A 527 18.27 2.65 6.92
C LEU A 527 17.76 3.62 8.00
N PHE A 528 17.14 3.14 9.08
CA PHE A 528 16.68 3.99 10.18
C PHE A 528 17.83 4.42 11.11
N TRP A 529 19.02 3.83 10.98
CA TRP A 529 20.17 4.16 11.83
C TRP A 529 20.60 5.63 11.71
N PHE A 530 20.34 6.24 10.56
CA PHE A 530 20.83 7.58 10.19
C PHE A 530 19.84 8.70 10.46
N ILE A 531 18.67 8.40 11.03
CA ILE A 531 17.67 9.42 11.33
C ILE A 531 18.19 10.30 12.47
N GLU A 532 18.34 11.59 12.18
CA GLU A 532 18.79 12.64 13.08
C GLU A 532 17.61 13.38 13.74
N GLU A 533 16.46 13.51 13.06
CA GLU A 533 15.26 14.18 13.56
C GLU A 533 13.98 13.36 13.30
N ILE A 534 13.15 13.25 14.34
CA ILE A 534 11.84 12.58 14.25
C ILE A 534 10.76 13.54 14.73
N GLU A 535 9.74 13.72 13.89
CA GLU A 535 8.53 14.48 14.22
C GLU A 535 7.27 13.57 14.11
N PRO A 536 6.78 13.00 15.22
CA PRO A 536 5.58 12.19 15.21
C PRO A 536 4.32 13.06 15.22
N GLN A 537 3.37 12.76 14.34
CA GLN A 537 2.02 13.28 14.50
C GLN A 537 1.33 12.63 15.71
N PHE A 538 0.36 13.36 16.27
CA PHE A 538 -0.42 12.96 17.44
C PHE A 538 -0.85 11.48 17.37
N GLU A 539 -0.75 10.76 18.50
CA GLU A 539 -1.15 9.34 18.68
C GLU A 539 -0.24 8.27 18.02
N LYS A 540 1.02 8.59 17.68
CA LYS A 540 1.94 7.65 16.97
C LYS A 540 3.17 7.21 17.77
N ASP A 541 3.03 7.15 19.09
CA ASP A 541 4.13 6.84 20.02
C ASP A 541 4.79 5.49 19.76
N ASP A 542 4.04 4.45 19.37
CA ASP A 542 4.61 3.12 19.12
C ASP A 542 5.52 3.07 17.89
N ALA A 543 5.08 3.67 16.77
CA ALA A 543 5.87 3.78 15.56
C ALA A 543 7.13 4.63 15.83
N ALA A 544 6.95 5.78 16.50
CA ALA A 544 8.06 6.64 16.88
C ALA A 544 9.06 5.92 17.78
N ALA A 545 8.60 5.20 18.80
CA ALA A 545 9.47 4.43 19.69
C ALA A 545 10.27 3.35 18.96
N ALA A 546 9.71 2.71 17.92
CA ALA A 546 10.41 1.72 17.11
C ALA A 546 11.50 2.35 16.21
N VAL A 547 11.21 3.51 15.60
CA VAL A 547 12.19 4.28 14.83
C VAL A 547 13.32 4.78 15.74
N ILE A 548 12.98 5.32 16.93
CA ILE A 548 13.94 5.79 17.94
C ILE A 548 14.85 4.65 18.38
N ALA A 549 14.29 3.46 18.66
CA ALA A 549 15.08 2.29 19.06
C ALA A 549 16.05 1.81 17.97
N SER A 550 15.70 2.05 16.70
CA SER A 550 16.54 1.67 15.57
C SER A 550 17.61 2.74 15.25
N SER A 551 17.33 4.02 15.51
CA SER A 551 18.28 5.10 15.17
C SER A 551 19.55 5.06 16.03
N ARG A 552 20.68 5.36 15.38
CA ARG A 552 22.01 5.50 15.98
C ARG A 552 22.55 6.92 15.87
N SER A 553 21.82 7.80 15.19
CA SER A 553 22.21 9.19 14.89
C SER A 553 21.18 10.21 15.39
N LEU A 554 20.16 9.79 16.14
CA LEU A 554 19.08 10.67 16.61
C LEU A 554 19.62 11.81 17.47
N ARG A 555 19.34 13.06 17.09
CA ARG A 555 19.76 14.28 17.79
C ARG A 555 18.59 15.11 18.26
N VAL A 556 17.51 15.16 17.48
CA VAL A 556 16.30 15.94 17.75
C VAL A 556 15.09 15.01 17.81
N LEU A 557 14.28 15.14 18.86
CA LEU A 557 13.03 14.40 19.01
C LEU A 557 11.89 15.36 19.30
N HIS A 558 10.86 15.39 18.46
CA HIS A 558 9.57 15.92 18.85
C HIS A 558 8.75 14.81 19.50
N ALA A 559 8.10 15.09 20.62
CA ALA A 559 7.37 14.06 21.36
C ALA A 559 6.19 14.64 22.15
N GLN A 560 5.11 13.87 22.28
CA GLN A 560 4.15 14.07 23.37
C GLN A 560 4.80 13.61 24.70
N PRO A 561 4.31 14.07 25.86
CA PRO A 561 4.84 13.65 27.16
C PRO A 561 4.89 12.12 27.34
N SER A 562 3.88 11.39 26.84
CA SER A 562 3.81 9.92 26.89
C SER A 562 4.96 9.24 26.15
N LEU A 563 5.29 9.69 24.94
CA LEU A 563 6.42 9.18 24.17
C LEU A 563 7.74 9.50 24.86
N ALA A 564 7.90 10.73 25.35
CA ALA A 564 9.13 11.16 26.02
C ALA A 564 9.42 10.30 27.27
N ALA A 565 8.39 9.93 28.03
CA ALA A 565 8.51 9.05 29.18
C ALA A 565 9.02 7.65 28.80
N ARG A 566 8.43 7.05 27.77
CA ARG A 566 8.85 5.75 27.25
C ARG A 566 10.30 5.76 26.77
N VAL A 567 10.73 6.87 26.16
CA VAL A 567 12.12 7.05 25.72
C VAL A 567 13.06 7.20 26.93
N ALA A 568 12.65 7.89 27.99
CA ALA A 568 13.43 8.07 29.21
C ALA A 568 13.73 6.75 29.95
N GLU A 569 12.74 5.85 29.99
CA GLU A 569 12.83 4.53 30.64
C GLU A 569 13.71 3.54 29.87
N ARG A 570 13.81 3.69 28.54
CA ARG A 570 14.60 2.79 27.71
C ARG A 570 16.10 3.07 27.89
N GLU A 571 16.83 2.03 28.29
CA GLU A 571 18.28 1.96 28.13
C GLU A 571 18.63 1.81 26.63
N SER A 572 18.34 2.83 25.83
CA SER A 572 18.76 2.82 24.43
C SER A 572 20.28 2.94 24.41
N PRO A 573 21.03 1.98 23.83
CA PRO A 573 22.47 1.84 24.07
C PRO A 573 23.33 3.00 23.53
N ARG A 574 22.74 4.02 22.89
CA ARG A 574 23.44 5.15 22.26
C ARG A 574 22.56 6.39 22.14
N SER A 575 21.96 6.93 23.21
CA SER A 575 21.30 8.23 23.05
C SER A 575 22.34 9.27 22.60
N THR A 576 22.21 9.74 21.37
CA THR A 576 22.87 10.94 20.83
C THR A 576 21.91 12.12 20.87
N LEU A 577 20.76 11.95 21.53
CA LEU A 577 19.70 12.92 21.63
C LEU A 577 20.19 14.16 22.39
N GLU A 578 20.25 15.29 21.70
CA GLU A 578 20.72 16.57 22.23
C GLU A 578 19.56 17.54 22.45
N GLU A 579 18.47 17.39 21.71
CA GLU A 579 17.32 18.30 21.73
C GLU A 579 16.00 17.51 21.83
N LEU A 580 15.17 17.91 22.79
CA LEU A 580 13.83 17.35 23.01
C LEU A 580 12.79 18.46 22.84
N ARG A 581 11.86 18.28 21.92
CA ARG A 581 10.77 19.18 21.59
C ARG A 581 9.45 18.58 22.08
N LEU A 582 9.00 18.95 23.28
CA LEU A 582 7.76 18.41 23.87
C LEU A 582 6.54 19.19 23.40
N GLY A 583 5.67 18.55 22.63
CA GLY A 583 4.37 19.10 22.25
C GLY A 583 3.26 18.70 23.21
N TYR A 584 2.45 19.66 23.66
CA TYR A 584 1.26 19.44 24.47
C TYR A 584 0.00 19.99 23.78
N SER A 585 -0.96 19.12 23.52
CA SER A 585 -2.24 19.48 22.88
C SER A 585 -3.39 19.51 23.89
N TRP A 586 -4.39 20.38 23.69
CA TRP A 586 -5.61 20.43 24.51
C TRP A 586 -6.45 19.14 24.46
N GLN A 587 -6.12 18.19 23.58
CA GLN A 587 -6.82 16.90 23.52
C GLN A 587 -6.43 15.99 24.68
N GLU A 588 -5.25 16.21 25.29
CA GLU A 588 -4.91 15.59 26.56
C GLU A 588 -5.82 16.18 27.64
N ARG A 589 -6.70 15.33 28.21
CA ARG A 589 -7.72 15.75 29.19
C ARG A 589 -7.14 16.08 30.56
N GLU A 590 -5.87 15.79 30.79
CA GLU A 590 -5.17 16.01 32.05
C GLU A 590 -4.11 17.11 31.88
N PRO A 591 -3.94 17.99 32.88
CA PRO A 591 -2.91 19.03 32.88
C PRO A 591 -1.50 18.50 32.61
N LEU A 592 -0.71 19.22 31.81
CA LEU A 592 0.70 18.87 31.52
C LEU A 592 1.54 18.57 32.77
N PRO A 593 1.47 19.31 33.91
CA PRO A 593 2.21 18.94 35.12
C PRO A 593 1.77 17.61 35.70
N THR A 594 0.47 17.26 35.62
CA THR A 594 -0.02 15.97 36.10
C THR A 594 0.53 14.84 35.24
N VAL A 595 0.60 15.05 33.92
CA VAL A 595 1.21 14.11 32.98
C VAL A 595 2.71 13.98 33.26
N LEU A 596 3.44 15.11 33.35
CA LEU A 596 4.88 15.13 33.63
C LEU A 596 5.23 14.53 35.00
N ALA A 597 4.42 14.77 36.03
CA ALA A 597 4.59 14.22 37.39
C ALA A 597 4.45 12.70 37.47
N ARG A 598 3.68 12.11 36.55
CA ARG A 598 3.55 10.65 36.41
C ARG A 598 4.67 10.03 35.58
N LEU A 599 5.43 10.83 34.82
CA LEU A 599 6.58 10.32 34.09
C LEU A 599 7.70 10.05 35.11
N PRO A 600 8.16 8.80 35.28
CA PRO A 600 9.28 8.53 36.15
C PRO A 600 10.51 9.24 35.60
N GLY A 601 10.85 10.38 36.21
CA GLY A 601 12.02 11.20 35.94
C GLY A 601 12.38 11.34 34.46
N ILE A 602 12.07 12.47 33.83
CA ILE A 602 12.65 12.85 32.52
C ILE A 602 14.20 12.93 32.60
N GLY A 603 14.80 12.83 33.80
CA GLY A 603 16.22 12.52 34.02
C GLY A 603 16.64 11.05 33.84
N GLY A 604 15.77 10.19 33.31
CA GLY A 604 16.05 8.79 32.99
C GLY A 604 17.23 8.63 32.03
N ARG A 605 17.87 7.45 32.05
CA ARG A 605 19.13 7.19 31.31
C ARG A 605 19.02 7.53 29.82
N GLY A 606 17.85 7.34 29.21
CA GLY A 606 17.60 7.62 27.79
C GLY A 606 17.71 9.09 27.39
N LEU A 607 17.43 10.04 28.29
CA LEU A 607 17.43 11.49 28.02
C LEU A 607 18.62 12.24 28.65
N SER A 608 19.56 11.52 29.24
CA SER A 608 20.72 12.07 30.00
C SER A 608 21.64 13.02 29.22
N LYS A 609 21.59 13.01 27.88
CA LYS A 609 22.41 13.86 27.01
C LYS A 609 21.65 15.04 26.39
N VAL A 610 20.37 15.22 26.71
CA VAL A 610 19.58 16.34 26.21
C VAL A 610 20.12 17.64 26.82
N LYS A 611 20.60 18.51 25.93
CA LYS A 611 21.14 19.84 26.26
C LYS A 611 20.09 20.92 26.07
N HIS A 612 19.08 20.69 25.23
CA HIS A 612 18.06 21.66 24.89
C HIS A 612 16.66 21.04 24.98
N LEU A 613 15.77 21.72 25.69
CA LEU A 613 14.37 21.35 25.85
C LEU A 613 13.51 22.47 25.29
N GLU A 614 12.69 22.16 24.29
CA GLU A 614 11.66 23.05 23.78
C GLU A 614 10.30 22.53 24.21
N LEU A 615 9.45 23.41 24.75
CA LEU A 615 8.09 23.06 25.17
C LEU A 615 7.11 23.79 24.27
N PHE A 616 6.33 23.06 23.49
CA PHE A 616 5.27 23.56 22.64
C PHE A 616 3.93 23.32 23.30
N TRP A 617 3.09 24.36 23.32
CA TRP A 617 1.67 24.22 23.58
C TRP A 617 0.91 24.97 22.49
N SER A 618 -0.38 24.71 22.38
CA SER A 618 -1.32 25.33 21.43
C SER A 618 -1.18 26.84 21.13
N ASN A 619 -0.50 27.63 21.98
CA ASN A 619 -0.36 29.08 21.84
C ASN A 619 1.07 29.63 22.11
N GLY A 620 2.11 28.78 22.23
CA GLY A 620 3.45 29.25 22.57
C GLY A 620 4.52 28.16 22.64
N MET A 621 5.78 28.59 22.71
CA MET A 621 6.96 27.74 22.75
C MET A 621 8.01 28.29 23.75
N LEU A 622 8.60 27.44 24.59
CA LEU A 622 9.62 27.82 25.58
C LEU A 622 10.92 27.06 25.32
N HIS A 623 12.08 27.75 25.26
CA HIS A 623 13.39 27.12 25.11
C HIS A 623 14.17 27.13 26.43
N GLN A 624 14.60 25.95 26.87
CA GLN A 624 15.34 25.76 28.11
C GLN A 624 16.60 24.92 27.88
N ASP A 625 17.69 25.23 28.56
CA ASP A 625 18.88 24.37 28.57
C ASP A 625 18.76 23.27 29.64
N GLY A 626 18.97 22.01 29.22
CA GLY A 626 18.93 20.80 30.03
C GLY A 626 17.53 20.38 30.48
N ILE A 627 17.41 19.13 30.94
CA ILE A 627 16.19 18.59 31.57
C ILE A 627 16.39 18.54 33.09
N PRO A 628 15.96 19.54 33.86
CA PRO A 628 16.08 19.46 35.32
C PRO A 628 15.13 18.42 35.92
N GLU A 629 15.61 17.75 36.96
CA GLU A 629 14.86 16.86 37.86
C GLU A 629 13.58 17.53 38.40
N ALA A 630 13.59 18.87 38.51
CA ALA A 630 12.48 19.71 38.98
C ALA A 630 11.38 20.02 37.93
N LEU A 631 11.48 19.54 36.68
CA LEU A 631 10.44 19.76 35.65
C LEU A 631 9.17 18.93 35.91
N VAL A 632 9.34 17.78 36.56
CA VAL A 632 8.30 16.76 36.83
C VAL A 632 7.35 17.19 37.95
N THR A 633 7.77 18.09 38.85
CA THR A 633 7.01 18.46 40.06
C THR A 633 6.67 19.96 40.14
N SER A 634 6.87 20.73 39.06
CA SER A 634 6.84 22.19 39.14
C SER A 634 5.42 22.79 39.09
N PRO A 635 5.02 23.64 40.06
CA PRO A 635 3.82 24.49 39.99
C PRO A 635 3.80 25.44 38.78
N LEU A 636 4.93 25.59 38.10
CA LEU A 636 5.09 26.39 36.88
C LEU A 636 4.09 25.95 35.80
N PHE A 637 3.88 24.66 35.61
CA PHE A 637 3.01 24.18 34.55
C PHE A 637 1.53 24.40 34.88
N ASP A 638 1.12 24.27 36.15
CA ASP A 638 -0.25 24.57 36.58
C ASP A 638 -0.52 26.07 36.37
N ALA A 639 0.48 26.90 36.67
CA ALA A 639 0.43 28.34 36.43
C ALA A 639 0.39 28.67 34.93
N LEU A 640 1.23 28.05 34.10
CA LEU A 640 1.26 28.26 32.64
C LEU A 640 -0.06 27.83 31.99
N GLU A 641 -0.62 26.69 32.38
CA GLU A 641 -1.87 26.16 31.86
C GLU A 641 -3.07 27.05 32.25
N THR A 642 -3.16 27.43 33.53
CA THR A 642 -4.17 28.37 34.04
C THR A 642 -4.06 29.74 33.36
N MET A 643 -2.85 30.20 33.04
CA MET A 643 -2.61 31.46 32.34
C MET A 643 -2.87 31.40 30.83
N THR A 644 -2.65 30.25 30.19
CA THR A 644 -3.00 30.03 28.76
C THR A 644 -4.49 29.98 28.50
N ALA A 645 -5.30 29.61 29.50
CA ALA A 645 -6.75 29.76 29.44
C ALA A 645 -7.19 31.24 29.52
N ALA A 646 -6.32 32.15 29.97
CA ALA A 646 -6.71 33.50 30.35
C ALA A 646 -6.15 34.66 29.49
N THR A 647 -4.85 34.81 29.18
CA THR A 647 -4.39 36.08 28.55
C THR A 647 -3.06 36.08 27.78
N THR A 648 -2.92 37.14 26.97
CA THR A 648 -1.75 37.76 26.32
C THR A 648 -0.62 38.24 27.25
N ASN A 649 -0.64 37.92 28.55
CA ASN A 649 0.23 38.57 29.52
C ASN A 649 1.60 37.89 29.65
N LEU A 650 2.52 38.29 28.78
CA LEU A 650 3.87 37.75 28.74
C LEU A 650 4.67 38.04 30.03
N ALA A 651 4.44 39.19 30.67
CA ALA A 651 5.04 39.48 31.97
C ALA A 651 4.63 38.48 33.05
N SER A 652 3.38 38.01 33.05
CA SER A 652 2.96 36.96 33.98
C SER A 652 3.71 35.66 33.75
N VAL A 653 3.99 35.29 32.49
CA VAL A 653 4.75 34.07 32.14
C VAL A 653 6.18 34.17 32.66
N ILE A 654 6.82 35.32 32.42
CA ILE A 654 8.18 35.61 32.94
C ILE A 654 8.19 35.63 34.48
N ALA A 655 7.17 36.20 35.12
CA ALA A 655 7.06 36.23 36.58
C ALA A 655 6.90 34.82 37.17
N ALA A 656 6.11 33.96 36.55
CA ALA A 656 5.99 32.55 36.93
C ALA A 656 7.36 31.83 36.81
N LEU A 657 8.08 32.04 35.71
CA LEU A 657 9.42 31.48 35.50
C LEU A 657 10.45 31.96 36.53
N ARG A 658 10.41 33.26 36.90
CA ARG A 658 11.24 33.84 37.96
C ARG A 658 10.92 33.23 39.33
N SER A 659 9.64 33.11 39.66
CA SER A 659 9.20 32.51 40.94
C SER A 659 9.65 31.05 41.10
N ALA A 660 9.86 30.36 39.99
CA ALA A 660 10.34 28.99 39.93
C ALA A 660 11.88 28.86 39.82
N GLY A 661 12.63 29.97 39.83
CA GLY A 661 14.10 29.98 39.82
C GLY A 661 14.74 29.41 38.55
N ARG A 662 14.12 29.61 37.39
CA ARG A 662 14.51 28.93 36.13
C ARG A 662 15.43 29.78 35.25
N LYS A 663 16.31 29.10 34.51
CA LYS A 663 17.15 29.71 33.46
C LYS A 663 16.52 29.40 32.09
N VAL A 664 15.92 30.41 31.47
CA VAL A 664 15.30 30.33 30.13
C VAL A 664 16.03 31.34 29.26
N LYS A 665 16.53 30.89 28.11
CA LYS A 665 17.28 31.77 27.18
C LYS A 665 16.37 32.46 26.17
N THR A 666 15.31 31.78 25.74
CA THR A 666 14.40 32.29 24.72
C THR A 666 12.98 31.82 24.99
N LEU A 667 12.03 32.73 24.86
CA LEU A 667 10.60 32.45 24.87
C LEU A 667 9.99 32.86 23.54
N SER A 668 9.14 32.03 22.97
CA SER A 668 8.53 32.27 21.66
C SER A 668 7.00 32.15 21.77
N PHE A 669 6.25 33.09 21.19
CA PHE A 669 4.79 33.14 21.33
C PHE A 669 4.07 33.10 19.99
N LEU A 670 3.06 32.25 19.93
CA LEU A 670 2.30 31.89 18.74
C LEU A 670 0.81 31.90 19.12
N ARG A 671 0.25 33.08 19.41
CA ARG A 671 -1.17 33.22 19.80
C ARG A 671 -2.08 32.63 18.72
N ARG A 672 -3.22 32.04 19.12
CA ARG A 672 -4.37 31.53 18.32
C ARG A 672 -4.91 32.41 17.17
N HIS A 673 -4.35 33.59 16.93
CA HIS A 673 -4.74 34.56 15.89
C HIS A 673 -3.55 35.05 15.04
N TYR A 674 -2.33 34.57 15.29
CA TYR A 674 -1.17 34.82 14.42
C TYR A 674 -0.91 33.60 13.55
N ASP A 675 -1.91 33.15 12.81
CA ASP A 675 -1.84 31.98 11.93
C ASP A 675 -0.69 32.07 10.91
N ARG A 676 -0.08 33.26 10.79
CA ARG A 676 0.97 33.60 9.84
C ARG A 676 2.30 34.05 10.47
N TYR A 677 2.40 34.45 11.75
CA TYR A 677 3.67 34.96 12.32
C TYR A 677 3.90 34.64 13.81
N ARG A 678 5.15 34.69 14.29
CA ARG A 678 5.59 34.37 15.66
C ARG A 678 6.43 35.51 16.25
N LEU A 679 6.32 35.74 17.56
CA LEU A 679 7.16 36.67 18.33
C LEU A 679 8.14 35.89 19.21
N ASP A 680 9.43 36.02 18.92
CA ASP A 680 10.54 35.46 19.71
C ASP A 680 11.08 36.54 20.66
N VAL A 681 11.33 36.17 21.91
CA VAL A 681 11.81 37.03 23.00
C VAL A 681 13.04 36.39 23.61
N GLU A 682 14.19 37.02 23.41
CA GLU A 682 15.44 36.62 24.08
C GLU A 682 15.45 37.16 25.51
N LEU A 683 15.95 36.34 26.44
CA LEU A 683 16.00 36.65 27.85
C LEU A 683 17.44 36.54 28.38
N ASP A 684 17.77 37.38 29.36
CA ASP A 684 19.02 37.25 30.12
C ASP A 684 18.90 36.24 31.30
N ALA A 685 19.95 36.16 32.12
CA ALA A 685 20.00 35.28 33.27
C ALA A 685 18.95 35.57 34.34
N ASP A 686 18.39 36.80 34.38
CA ASP A 686 17.34 37.25 35.29
C ASP A 686 15.94 37.25 34.62
N LEU A 687 15.85 36.61 33.44
CA LEU A 687 14.64 36.50 32.63
C LEU A 687 14.11 37.87 32.16
N ALA A 688 14.98 38.89 32.02
CA ALA A 688 14.60 40.17 31.44
C ALA A 688 14.68 40.11 29.90
N PRO A 689 13.70 40.69 29.16
CA PRO A 689 13.74 40.73 27.71
C PRO A 689 14.92 41.54 27.17
N THR A 690 15.78 40.91 26.38
CA THR A 690 16.98 41.55 25.79
C THR A 690 16.81 41.85 24.30
N ALA A 691 16.11 41.00 23.56
CA ALA A 691 15.82 41.20 22.15
C ALA A 691 14.45 40.62 21.75
N LEU A 692 13.84 41.20 20.71
CA LEU A 692 12.56 40.76 20.17
C LEU A 692 12.69 40.51 18.67
N THR A 693 12.13 39.43 18.17
CA THR A 693 12.11 39.12 16.73
C THR A 693 10.73 38.67 16.28
N VAL A 694 10.19 39.30 15.22
CA VAL A 694 9.01 38.81 14.51
C VAL A 694 9.45 37.97 13.32
N ARG A 695 8.92 36.76 13.22
CA ARG A 695 9.20 35.80 12.14
C ARG A 695 7.91 35.32 11.48
N PRO A 696 7.90 34.98 10.18
CA PRO A 696 6.75 34.29 9.61
C PRO A 696 6.67 32.88 10.21
N VAL A 697 5.47 32.33 10.29
CA VAL A 697 5.26 30.90 10.52
C VAL A 697 5.39 30.14 9.19
N GLU A 698 4.79 30.68 8.13
CA GLU A 698 4.88 30.14 6.77
C GLU A 698 4.71 31.26 5.72
N GLY A 699 5.54 31.25 4.68
CA GLY A 699 5.49 32.20 3.56
C GLY A 699 5.80 33.66 3.92
N ASP A 700 5.58 34.56 2.96
CA ASP A 700 5.64 36.00 3.18
C ASP A 700 4.35 36.50 3.82
N VAL A 701 4.45 37.42 4.78
CA VAL A 701 3.34 37.79 5.66
C VAL A 701 3.21 39.29 5.76
N ALA A 702 2.12 39.81 5.19
CA ALA A 702 1.72 41.20 5.41
C ALA A 702 0.90 41.31 6.69
N ILE A 703 1.37 42.15 7.63
CA ILE A 703 0.70 42.48 8.89
C ILE A 703 0.10 43.87 8.76
N ASP A 704 -1.23 43.95 8.80
CA ASP A 704 -1.99 45.19 8.86
C ASP A 704 -2.21 45.67 10.30
N GLU A 705 -2.70 46.90 10.47
CA GLU A 705 -2.97 47.50 11.79
C GLU A 705 -3.84 46.61 12.69
N ARG A 706 -4.86 45.96 12.10
CA ARG A 706 -5.78 45.07 12.81
C ARG A 706 -5.07 43.79 13.28
N SER A 707 -4.23 43.22 12.44
CA SER A 707 -3.43 42.02 12.71
C SER A 707 -2.28 42.30 13.68
N ALA A 708 -1.81 43.56 13.74
CA ALA A 708 -0.81 44.02 14.70
C ALA A 708 -1.36 44.24 16.12
N ALA A 709 -2.68 44.36 16.30
CA ALA A 709 -3.29 44.66 17.61
C ALA A 709 -2.87 43.67 18.72
N SER A 710 -2.77 42.39 18.40
CA SER A 710 -2.31 41.39 19.36
C SER A 710 -0.80 41.53 19.65
N LEU A 711 0.02 41.86 18.63
CA LEU A 711 1.46 42.07 18.79
C LEU A 711 1.71 43.28 19.71
N LEU A 712 1.01 44.38 19.47
CA LEU A 712 1.05 45.58 20.31
C LEU A 712 0.64 45.28 21.76
N GLN A 713 -0.37 44.43 21.96
CA GLN A 713 -0.79 43.99 23.29
C GLN A 713 0.32 43.19 24.00
N ALA A 714 1.00 42.28 23.28
CA ALA A 714 2.12 41.51 23.82
C ALA A 714 3.31 42.42 24.17
N LEU A 715 3.67 43.35 23.29
CA LEU A 715 4.75 44.33 23.52
C LEU A 715 4.45 45.22 24.75
N ARG A 716 3.21 45.69 24.91
CA ARG A 716 2.80 46.48 26.09
C ARG A 716 2.83 45.70 27.39
N SER A 717 2.67 44.38 27.32
CA SER A 717 2.76 43.52 28.50
C SER A 717 4.20 43.26 28.93
N LEU A 718 5.19 43.56 28.08
CA LEU A 718 6.59 43.43 28.42
C LEU A 718 7.12 44.74 29.02
N THR A 719 7.82 44.65 30.15
CA THR A 719 8.65 45.76 30.63
C THR A 719 9.94 45.78 29.82
N LEU A 720 9.95 46.50 28.70
CA LEU A 720 11.07 46.54 27.76
C LEU A 720 12.08 47.63 28.13
N PRO A 721 13.39 47.32 28.15
CA PRO A 721 14.43 48.34 28.16
C PRO A 721 14.25 49.35 26.99
N PRO A 722 14.60 50.64 27.18
CA PRO A 722 14.49 51.66 26.13
C PRO A 722 15.29 51.33 24.85
N THR A 723 16.29 50.46 24.97
CA THR A 723 17.19 50.04 23.90
C THR A 723 16.72 48.78 23.17
N THR A 724 15.59 48.18 23.58
CA THR A 724 15.12 46.93 22.97
C THR A 724 14.68 47.16 21.53
N LYS A 725 15.29 46.40 20.63
CA LYS A 725 14.98 46.40 19.21
C LYS A 725 14.02 45.26 18.87
N LEU A 726 13.03 45.55 18.03
CA LEU A 726 12.16 44.55 17.44
C LEU A 726 12.61 44.28 16.01
N THR A 727 13.30 43.17 15.80
CA THR A 727 13.75 42.77 14.46
C THR A 727 12.61 42.11 13.69
N VAL A 728 12.37 42.54 12.46
CA VAL A 728 11.45 41.87 11.53
C VAL A 728 12.29 41.01 10.58
N SER A 729 12.03 39.72 10.54
CA SER A 729 12.83 38.78 9.74
C SER A 729 11.95 37.93 8.82
N GLY A 730 12.53 37.47 7.70
CA GLY A 730 11.95 36.46 6.82
C GLY A 730 10.61 36.85 6.18
N GLY A 731 10.58 37.81 5.26
CA GLY A 731 9.36 38.02 4.45
C GLY A 731 8.13 38.59 5.19
N VAL A 732 8.27 38.96 6.46
CA VAL A 732 7.24 39.72 7.19
C VAL A 732 7.32 41.20 6.80
N THR A 733 6.19 41.80 6.43
CA THR A 733 6.09 43.23 6.12
C THR A 733 4.95 43.86 6.92
N PHE A 734 5.23 44.99 7.57
CA PHE A 734 4.18 45.84 8.14
C PHE A 734 3.70 46.85 7.09
N ASP A 735 2.38 47.05 7.02
CA ASP A 735 1.84 48.25 6.40
C ASP A 735 2.22 49.50 7.22
N ASP A 736 1.98 50.69 6.67
CA ASP A 736 2.41 51.94 7.29
C ASP A 736 1.75 52.19 8.66
N ALA A 737 0.49 51.78 8.82
CA ALA A 737 -0.27 51.94 10.05
C ALA A 737 0.23 51.01 11.17
N ALA A 738 0.43 49.72 10.86
CA ALA A 738 1.03 48.75 11.77
C ALA A 738 2.46 49.15 12.13
N ARG A 739 3.25 49.61 11.15
CA ARG A 739 4.63 50.05 11.38
C ARG A 739 4.69 51.23 12.35
N ALA A 740 3.84 52.24 12.15
CA ALA A 740 3.76 53.39 13.05
C ALA A 740 3.31 52.99 14.46
N ALA A 741 2.32 52.11 14.58
CA ALA A 741 1.82 51.64 15.86
C ALA A 741 2.86 50.84 16.65
N VAL A 742 3.67 50.00 15.97
CA VAL A 742 4.74 49.22 16.60
C VAL A 742 5.92 50.10 16.97
N ALA A 743 6.32 51.03 16.09
CA ALA A 743 7.40 51.99 16.34
C ALA A 743 7.12 52.93 17.53
N ALA A 744 5.85 53.11 17.91
CA ALA A 744 5.47 53.89 19.10
C ALA A 744 5.77 53.18 20.43
N LEU A 745 6.04 51.87 20.41
CA LEU A 745 6.29 51.06 21.61
C LEU A 745 7.73 50.55 21.71
N VAL A 746 8.38 50.32 20.57
CA VAL A 746 9.72 49.73 20.49
C VAL A 746 10.48 50.33 19.32
N THR A 747 11.82 50.25 19.38
CA THR A 747 12.65 50.63 18.22
C THR A 747 12.55 49.50 17.19
N LEU A 748 11.95 49.78 16.03
CA LEU A 748 11.81 48.83 14.92
C LEU A 748 13.08 48.72 14.09
#